data_AF-A0A1Q8L1A6-F1
#
_entry.id   AF-A0A1Q8L1A6-F1
#
_cell.length_a   1.000
_cell.length_b   1.000
_cell.length_c   1.000
_cell.angle_alpha   90.00
_cell.angle_beta   90.00
_cell.angle_gamma   90.00
#
_symmetry.space_group_name_H-M   'P 1'
#
loop_
_entity.id
_entity.type
_entity.pdbx_description
1 polymer ?
#
loop_
_entity_poly.entity_id
_entity_poly.type
_entity_poly.pdbx_seq_one_letter_code
_entity_poly.pdbx_strand_id
1 'polypeptide(L)'
;MGDRVELGDLAVEGEAHVVPQRGVEQLRAGGEVVVDRRRAGPRRPRDVGGADPVVTVVGDQLPGRVEDPATGAVGPAGLASGVGLGRRGGGPGGDRGPGPGAVAAVQQPRDRLAGDLGDADELVGGEAATSGEGLRQLGLLQPDRGREPALGPAVALEQGAHPSGDRVLGGPGGTGVGHRATVGPDLRYAQVLISDRRSVRRCFVGVTGCRTSSRGFSRKRLRGTVRAVGSASHPTAPWGAGDVARGTMRSLDETGIWADGIEGVEVPGYDRAAVGRGIVHIGVGGFHRAHLAMYVDALLASGGAPEWGICGVGVLTADDRMRDVLAAQDGLYTLVLKEADGTLTPRVVGSLVDYLYAPDDPDAVIERIAHPDTRIVSLTITEGGYAIDQKTGEFDPDFPGIRADLDAMAAGSAPTGAFGLVVEALARRRERGTGPLTVMSCDNMQGNGDVARRVFTGVAQLRDAGLGAWVAESVTFPNSMVDRITPATADTDREALAERFELRDGWPVVCEPFTQWVLEDHFAAGRPEFERVGVQLVDDVVPYEFMKLRLLNATHQALGYLGYLAGHRYVHEVAQDPTFAAFLRSYMDDEATPTLRPVPGIDLDAYKDTLLERFANPGGADTLMRINYGSSDRISIFLLPVVREQLAAGGPVARAAAVVAGWCRYAEGTDEQGREIPQQDRLAEEMTALARAERDTPGSFLSHRGVFGDLGSDERFAGAFRAALESLWSRGAASTVADLA
;
A
#
# COMPACT_ATOMS: atom_id res chain seq x y z
N MET A 1 -29.05 -6.62 -58.88
CA MET A 1 -30.23 -5.86 -58.39
C MET A 1 -30.87 -6.65 -57.23
N GLY A 2 -30.27 -6.72 -56.06
CA GLY A 2 -29.06 -6.00 -55.62
C GLY A 2 -29.32 -4.55 -55.19
N ASP A 3 -28.59 -4.01 -54.22
CA ASP A 3 -27.31 -4.51 -53.67
C ASP A 3 -27.22 -4.47 -52.14
N ARG A 4 -26.24 -5.19 -51.59
CA ARG A 4 -25.73 -5.00 -50.22
C ARG A 4 -24.75 -3.83 -50.22
N VAL A 5 -24.57 -3.19 -49.07
CA VAL A 5 -23.35 -2.43 -48.74
C VAL A 5 -22.81 -2.96 -47.42
N GLU A 6 -21.49 -3.05 -47.32
CA GLU A 6 -20.77 -3.71 -46.24
C GLU A 6 -20.39 -2.72 -45.13
N LEU A 7 -20.22 -3.23 -43.90
CA LEU A 7 -19.49 -2.52 -42.84
C LEU A 7 -18.01 -2.86 -43.03
N GLY A 8 -17.17 -1.83 -43.14
CA GLY A 8 -15.72 -1.98 -43.26
C GLY A 8 -15.01 -1.56 -41.97
N ASP A 9 -13.98 -2.31 -41.59
CA ASP A 9 -13.14 -2.01 -40.44
C ASP A 9 -12.36 -0.70 -40.62
N LEU A 10 -12.16 0.04 -39.51
CA LEU A 10 -11.21 1.14 -39.43
C LEU A 10 -10.13 0.80 -38.40
N ALA A 11 -8.98 0.37 -38.92
CA ALA A 11 -7.77 0.25 -38.11
C ALA A 11 -7.25 1.65 -37.73
N VAL A 12 -6.82 1.81 -36.48
CA VAL A 12 -6.13 3.01 -36.01
C VAL A 12 -4.63 2.73 -36.02
N GLU A 13 -3.94 3.18 -37.07
CA GLU A 13 -2.47 3.14 -37.13
C GLU A 13 -1.90 4.26 -36.25
N GLY A 14 -1.17 3.89 -35.20
CA GLY A 14 -0.46 4.84 -34.34
C GLY A 14 0.93 5.16 -34.87
N GLU A 15 1.11 6.28 -35.57
CA GLU A 15 2.43 6.72 -36.02
C GLU A 15 3.31 7.15 -34.84
N ALA A 16 4.46 6.49 -34.68
CA ALA A 16 5.46 6.86 -33.68
C ALA A 16 6.31 8.05 -34.17
N HIS A 17 6.09 9.24 -33.60
CA HIS A 17 6.89 10.43 -33.91
C HIS A 17 8.34 10.35 -33.39
N VAL A 18 9.23 9.79 -34.21
CA VAL A 18 10.68 9.84 -33.98
C VAL A 18 11.23 11.22 -34.33
N VAL A 19 11.63 11.99 -33.30
CA VAL A 19 12.30 13.29 -33.48
C VAL A 19 13.82 13.09 -33.68
N PRO A 20 14.42 13.49 -34.81
CA PRO A 20 15.84 13.29 -35.05
C PRO A 20 16.68 14.34 -34.29
N GLN A 21 17.45 13.89 -33.29
CA GLN A 21 18.42 14.75 -32.61
C GLN A 21 19.52 15.23 -33.56
N ARG A 22 19.80 16.54 -33.58
CA ARG A 22 21.01 17.09 -34.20
C ARG A 22 22.14 17.12 -33.18
N GLY A 23 23.28 16.54 -33.54
CA GLY A 23 24.44 16.48 -32.66
C GLY A 23 25.05 17.86 -32.37
N VAL A 24 25.62 18.00 -31.17
CA VAL A 24 26.47 19.12 -30.77
C VAL A 24 27.78 18.52 -30.28
N GLU A 25 28.87 18.81 -30.98
CA GLU A 25 30.21 18.45 -30.52
C GLU A 25 30.63 19.38 -29.38
N GLN A 26 31.06 18.85 -28.23
CA GLN A 26 31.83 19.63 -27.25
C GLN A 26 33.13 18.93 -26.84
N LEU A 27 34.20 19.54 -27.36
CA LEU A 27 35.58 19.60 -26.87
C LEU A 27 35.85 18.95 -25.51
N ARG A 28 36.76 17.96 -25.52
CA ARG A 28 37.49 17.55 -24.31
C ARG A 28 38.50 18.63 -23.90
N ALA A 29 38.37 19.15 -22.69
CA ALA A 29 39.44 19.86 -21.98
C ALA A 29 39.70 19.16 -20.65
N GLY A 30 40.95 18.81 -20.36
CA GLY A 30 41.32 18.06 -19.16
C GLY A 30 41.62 18.96 -17.96
N GLY A 31 41.29 18.49 -16.77
CA GLY A 31 41.71 19.07 -15.49
C GLY A 31 41.86 17.97 -14.45
N GLU A 32 43.10 17.67 -14.03
CA GLU A 32 43.37 16.68 -12.99
C GLU A 32 43.04 17.27 -11.61
N VAL A 33 42.25 16.55 -10.81
CA VAL A 33 42.04 16.85 -9.38
C VAL A 33 42.82 15.84 -8.56
N VAL A 34 44.00 16.26 -8.07
CA VAL A 34 44.85 15.43 -7.20
C VAL A 34 44.31 15.46 -5.77
N VAL A 35 43.85 14.31 -5.28
CA VAL A 35 43.35 14.15 -3.90
C VAL A 35 44.48 13.65 -2.98
N ASP A 36 45.12 14.54 -2.22
CA ASP A 36 46.07 14.11 -1.17
C ASP A 36 45.30 13.58 0.06
N ARG A 37 45.47 12.29 0.37
CA ARG A 37 44.90 11.64 1.55
C ARG A 37 45.95 11.54 2.65
N ARG A 38 45.91 12.44 3.65
CA ARG A 38 46.69 12.28 4.90
C ARG A 38 45.82 12.30 6.15
N ARG A 39 46.12 11.35 7.04
CA ARG A 39 45.37 11.04 8.27
C ARG A 39 45.72 12.01 9.40
N ALA A 40 44.74 12.32 10.24
CA ALA A 40 44.95 12.72 11.64
C ALA A 40 43.91 12.03 12.54
N GLY A 41 44.34 11.54 13.71
CA GLY A 41 43.47 10.86 14.68
C GLY A 41 42.88 11.80 15.74
N PRO A 42 41.93 11.32 16.56
CA PRO A 42 41.09 12.17 17.41
C PRO A 42 41.78 12.67 18.68
N ARG A 43 41.27 13.79 19.22
CA ARG A 43 41.45 14.22 20.62
C ARG A 43 40.13 14.70 21.20
N ARG A 44 39.88 14.37 22.48
CA ARG A 44 38.67 14.74 23.23
C ARG A 44 38.76 16.15 23.84
N PRO A 45 37.64 16.77 24.27
CA PRO A 45 37.50 18.22 24.33
C PRO A 45 37.97 18.87 25.64
N ARG A 46 37.87 20.20 25.67
CA ARG A 46 37.77 21.04 26.88
C ARG A 46 36.74 22.14 26.64
N ASP A 47 35.92 22.41 27.64
CA ASP A 47 35.02 23.54 27.68
C ASP A 47 35.78 24.86 27.91
N VAL A 48 35.37 25.94 27.23
CA VAL A 48 34.79 27.16 27.82
C VAL A 48 33.90 27.77 26.71
N GLY A 49 32.69 28.22 27.03
CA GLY A 49 31.74 28.77 26.04
C GLY A 49 31.76 30.31 25.93
N GLY A 50 30.96 30.84 25.00
CA GLY A 50 30.59 32.26 24.96
C GLY A 50 30.38 32.85 23.55
N ALA A 51 29.22 33.49 23.37
CA ALA A 51 28.81 34.40 22.28
C ALA A 51 28.58 33.83 20.86
N ASP A 52 27.38 34.12 20.33
CA ASP A 52 27.01 33.97 18.92
C ASP A 52 27.66 35.05 18.03
N PRO A 53 27.88 34.76 16.74
CA PRO A 53 27.96 35.76 15.69
C PRO A 53 26.71 35.74 14.81
N VAL A 54 25.82 36.72 14.98
CA VAL A 54 24.80 37.06 13.96
C VAL A 54 25.52 37.50 12.68
N VAL A 55 25.20 36.86 11.55
CA VAL A 55 25.71 37.27 10.23
C VAL A 55 24.63 38.03 9.47
N THR A 56 24.80 39.35 9.38
CA THR A 56 23.94 40.22 8.57
C THR A 56 24.24 40.07 7.09
N VAL A 57 23.24 39.72 6.28
CA VAL A 57 23.30 39.89 4.83
C VAL A 57 22.87 41.32 4.49
N VAL A 58 23.77 42.09 3.88
CA VAL A 58 23.47 43.40 3.30
C VAL A 58 23.01 43.17 1.86
N GLY A 59 21.85 43.73 1.48
CA GLY A 59 21.32 43.64 0.13
C GLY A 59 21.59 44.89 -0.71
N ASP A 60 21.66 44.71 -2.02
CA ASP A 60 21.62 45.80 -3.02
C ASP A 60 20.18 46.10 -3.46
N GLN A 61 19.90 47.35 -3.86
CA GLN A 61 18.56 47.83 -4.19
C GLN A 61 18.29 48.02 -5.69
N LEU A 62 16.99 47.97 -6.02
CA LEU A 62 16.36 48.27 -7.31
C LEU A 62 16.51 49.75 -7.72
N PRO A 63 16.15 50.10 -8.97
CA PRO A 63 14.76 50.56 -9.25
C PRO A 63 14.10 49.72 -10.37
N GLY A 64 12.79 49.47 -10.43
CA GLY A 64 11.64 50.41 -10.37
C GLY A 64 11.16 50.70 -11.81
N ARG A 65 9.88 50.75 -12.21
CA ARG A 65 8.56 50.97 -11.55
C ARG A 65 7.44 50.37 -12.46
N VAL A 66 6.42 49.67 -11.95
CA VAL A 66 5.04 50.12 -11.57
C VAL A 66 4.02 50.27 -12.73
N GLU A 67 2.75 49.92 -12.42
CA GLU A 67 1.46 50.17 -13.11
C GLU A 67 0.94 49.21 -14.22
N ASP A 68 -0.33 48.78 -13.99
CA ASP A 68 -1.35 48.26 -14.92
C ASP A 68 -2.61 49.12 -14.67
N PRO A 69 -3.38 49.52 -15.70
CA PRO A 69 -4.73 48.93 -15.78
C PRO A 69 -5.32 48.77 -17.21
N ALA A 70 -5.61 47.52 -17.56
CA ALA A 70 -6.93 47.04 -18.05
C ALA A 70 -7.48 47.37 -19.47
N THR A 71 -8.38 46.47 -19.90
CA THR A 71 -9.35 46.52 -21.02
C THR A 71 -8.85 46.38 -22.47
N GLY A 72 -9.56 45.55 -23.25
CA GLY A 72 -9.40 45.42 -24.71
C GLY A 72 -9.83 44.05 -25.24
N ALA A 73 -10.90 43.98 -26.05
CA ALA A 73 -11.42 42.75 -26.65
C ALA A 73 -11.51 42.85 -28.19
N VAL A 74 -12.01 41.79 -28.83
CA VAL A 74 -12.43 41.68 -30.25
C VAL A 74 -11.36 41.27 -31.29
N GLY A 75 -11.47 40.00 -31.73
CA GLY A 75 -11.94 39.71 -33.10
C GLY A 75 -10.90 39.36 -34.19
N PRO A 76 -11.13 38.33 -35.04
CA PRO A 76 -10.13 37.85 -36.01
C PRO A 76 -10.49 38.03 -37.51
N ALA A 77 -9.44 38.12 -38.34
CA ALA A 77 -9.40 37.82 -39.80
C ALA A 77 -7.93 37.68 -40.23
N GLY A 78 -7.53 36.99 -41.31
CA GLY A 78 -8.27 36.12 -42.23
C GLY A 78 -7.61 36.01 -43.63
N LEU A 79 -7.85 34.88 -44.32
CA LEU A 79 -7.69 34.63 -45.78
C LEU A 79 -6.29 34.44 -46.43
N ALA A 80 -6.13 33.25 -47.05
CA ALA A 80 -5.71 33.01 -48.45
C ALA A 80 -4.24 33.35 -48.90
N SER A 81 -3.68 32.76 -49.97
CA SER A 81 -4.02 31.60 -50.85
C SER A 81 -2.77 31.14 -51.64
N GLY A 82 -2.81 29.97 -52.29
CA GLY A 82 -1.77 29.56 -53.25
C GLY A 82 -1.97 28.17 -53.87
N VAL A 83 -2.05 28.08 -55.21
CA VAL A 83 -2.20 26.82 -55.96
C VAL A 83 -0.99 26.64 -56.90
N GLY A 84 -0.46 25.42 -57.02
CA GLY A 84 0.63 25.10 -57.94
C GLY A 84 0.61 23.65 -58.42
N LEU A 85 0.35 23.43 -59.71
CA LEU A 85 0.40 22.12 -60.38
C LEU A 85 1.75 21.91 -61.10
N GLY A 86 2.30 20.69 -61.03
CA GLY A 86 3.47 20.26 -61.80
C GLY A 86 3.43 18.75 -62.09
N ARG A 87 3.80 18.32 -63.30
CA ARG A 87 3.61 16.92 -63.76
C ARG A 87 4.62 16.52 -64.85
N ARG A 88 4.98 15.23 -64.90
CA ARG A 88 5.95 14.54 -65.81
C ARG A 88 7.43 14.79 -65.44
N GLY A 89 8.36 13.85 -65.60
CA GLY A 89 8.28 12.42 -65.98
C GLY A 89 9.58 11.93 -66.66
N GLY A 90 9.90 10.63 -66.56
CA GLY A 90 11.01 10.00 -67.32
C GLY A 90 11.83 8.96 -66.54
N GLY A 91 12.05 7.79 -67.15
CA GLY A 91 13.14 6.84 -66.83
C GLY A 91 14.16 6.80 -68.00
N PRO A 92 14.91 5.71 -68.26
CA PRO A 92 14.83 4.35 -67.66
C PRO A 92 16.20 3.68 -67.33
N GLY A 93 16.14 2.42 -66.83
CA GLY A 93 17.27 1.47 -66.78
C GLY A 93 18.01 1.40 -65.43
N GLY A 94 18.40 0.24 -64.86
CA GLY A 94 17.97 -1.14 -65.10
C GLY A 94 19.09 -2.12 -65.50
N ASP A 95 19.40 -3.11 -64.64
CA ASP A 95 19.74 -4.48 -65.09
C ASP A 95 19.67 -5.59 -64.01
N ARG A 96 19.35 -6.80 -64.49
CA ARG A 96 19.63 -8.19 -64.00
C ARG A 96 19.81 -8.54 -62.50
N GLY A 97 18.92 -9.45 -62.03
CA GLY A 97 19.26 -10.55 -61.09
C GLY A 97 19.93 -11.75 -61.80
N PRO A 98 20.02 -12.96 -61.20
CA PRO A 98 18.83 -13.74 -60.77
C PRO A 98 18.98 -14.60 -59.48
N GLY A 99 17.87 -15.23 -59.04
CA GLY A 99 17.86 -16.43 -58.15
C GLY A 99 17.67 -17.71 -58.99
N PRO A 100 16.79 -18.68 -58.62
CA PRO A 100 16.10 -18.92 -57.34
C PRO A 100 15.96 -20.44 -56.97
N GLY A 101 15.17 -20.79 -55.94
CA GLY A 101 14.54 -22.11 -55.76
C GLY A 101 14.77 -22.81 -54.40
N ALA A 102 13.97 -23.79 -53.97
CA ALA A 102 12.66 -24.25 -54.46
C ALA A 102 11.88 -25.06 -53.38
N VAL A 103 10.59 -25.30 -53.61
CA VAL A 103 9.61 -25.93 -52.69
C VAL A 103 9.84 -27.43 -52.45
N ALA A 104 9.67 -27.92 -51.22
CA ALA A 104 9.21 -29.28 -50.92
C ALA A 104 8.61 -29.41 -49.50
N ALA A 105 7.62 -30.29 -49.34
CA ALA A 105 7.17 -30.90 -48.08
C ALA A 105 7.12 -32.43 -48.29
N VAL A 106 7.03 -33.26 -47.23
CA VAL A 106 6.33 -34.58 -47.18
C VAL A 106 6.74 -35.47 -45.97
N GLN A 107 5.71 -35.99 -45.27
CA GLN A 107 5.58 -37.25 -44.48
C GLN A 107 6.51 -37.65 -43.29
N GLN A 108 5.85 -38.24 -42.27
CA GLN A 108 6.42 -39.23 -41.34
C GLN A 108 6.44 -40.64 -41.97
N PRO A 109 7.15 -41.60 -41.34
CA PRO A 109 6.52 -42.90 -41.09
C PRO A 109 6.59 -43.37 -39.63
N ARG A 110 5.66 -44.27 -39.25
CA ARG A 110 5.70 -45.12 -38.04
C ARG A 110 6.23 -46.51 -38.42
N ASP A 111 6.88 -47.22 -37.48
CA ASP A 111 6.38 -48.50 -36.92
C ASP A 111 7.41 -49.21 -35.98
N ARG A 112 6.92 -49.77 -34.85
CA ARG A 112 7.03 -51.18 -34.35
C ARG A 112 8.42 -51.84 -34.12
N LEU A 113 8.64 -52.92 -33.34
CA LEU A 113 7.90 -53.89 -32.46
C LEU A 113 9.01 -54.59 -31.59
N ALA A 114 8.83 -55.35 -30.49
CA ALA A 114 7.70 -55.88 -29.70
C ALA A 114 8.17 -56.32 -28.28
N GLY A 115 7.22 -56.65 -27.39
CA GLY A 115 7.37 -57.68 -26.34
C GLY A 115 7.84 -57.24 -24.94
N ASP A 116 7.47 -57.94 -23.86
CA ASP A 116 6.39 -58.95 -23.74
C ASP A 116 5.96 -59.17 -22.27
N LEU A 117 4.85 -59.91 -22.08
CA LEU A 117 4.38 -60.66 -20.89
C LEU A 117 5.08 -60.44 -19.51
N GLY A 118 4.40 -60.25 -18.38
CA GLY A 118 2.99 -60.45 -18.04
C GLY A 118 2.77 -61.68 -17.13
N ASP A 119 2.25 -61.47 -15.93
CA ASP A 119 1.62 -62.52 -15.08
C ASP A 119 0.75 -61.84 -14.00
N ALA A 120 -0.13 -62.61 -13.33
CA ALA A 120 -1.21 -62.06 -12.51
C ALA A 120 -1.47 -62.79 -11.17
N ASP A 121 -2.32 -62.12 -10.37
CA ASP A 121 -3.39 -62.70 -9.53
C ASP A 121 -3.14 -63.17 -8.08
N GLU A 122 -4.20 -62.92 -7.29
CA GLU A 122 -4.65 -63.57 -6.02
C GLU A 122 -3.76 -63.51 -4.74
N LEU A 123 -4.29 -63.34 -3.50
CA LEU A 123 -5.67 -63.03 -3.03
C LEU A 123 -5.72 -62.60 -1.54
N VAL A 124 -6.92 -62.16 -1.11
CA VAL A 124 -7.44 -61.99 0.29
C VAL A 124 -6.75 -60.90 1.15
N GLY A 125 -7.47 -59.97 1.80
CA GLY A 125 -8.92 -59.71 1.82
C GLY A 125 -9.31 -58.81 3.01
N GLY A 126 -10.39 -58.04 2.87
CA GLY A 126 -10.81 -57.05 3.88
C GLY A 126 -11.95 -56.14 3.42
N GLU A 127 -13.10 -56.74 3.10
CA GLU A 127 -14.28 -56.05 2.54
C GLU A 127 -15.23 -55.46 3.61
N ALA A 128 -16.23 -54.73 3.08
CA ALA A 128 -17.48 -54.27 3.70
C ALA A 128 -17.42 -52.98 4.56
N ALA A 129 -18.32 -52.00 4.36
CA ALA A 129 -19.29 -51.82 3.26
C ALA A 129 -19.71 -50.35 3.14
N THR A 130 -20.18 -49.95 1.96
CA THR A 130 -20.71 -48.60 1.69
C THR A 130 -22.23 -48.54 1.72
N SER A 131 -22.77 -47.64 2.54
CA SER A 131 -24.03 -46.91 2.33
C SER A 131 -23.74 -45.44 2.70
N GLY A 132 -24.36 -44.42 2.11
CA GLY A 132 -25.60 -44.39 1.35
C GLY A 132 -26.48 -43.34 2.03
N GLU A 133 -26.82 -42.27 1.30
CA GLU A 133 -27.29 -40.96 1.82
C GLU A 133 -26.19 -40.16 2.56
N GLY A 134 -26.12 -38.83 2.33
CA GLY A 134 -25.15 -37.95 3.00
C GLY A 134 -24.73 -36.67 2.26
N LEU A 135 -24.84 -36.58 0.94
CA LEU A 135 -24.40 -35.41 0.15
C LEU A 135 -25.54 -34.74 -0.63
N ARG A 136 -26.33 -33.91 0.07
CA ARG A 136 -27.25 -32.91 -0.49
C ARG A 136 -27.41 -31.68 0.41
N GLN A 137 -26.33 -30.92 0.58
CA GLN A 137 -26.33 -29.52 1.03
C GLN A 137 -25.09 -28.81 0.49
N LEU A 138 -25.08 -27.47 0.49
CA LEU A 138 -24.08 -26.61 -0.19
C LEU A 138 -24.07 -26.76 -1.72
N GLY A 139 -25.08 -26.19 -2.38
CA GLY A 139 -25.17 -26.18 -3.84
C GLY A 139 -24.51 -24.95 -4.48
N LEU A 140 -23.30 -25.10 -5.04
CA LEU A 140 -22.62 -24.10 -5.86
C LEU A 140 -21.91 -24.74 -7.08
N LEU A 141 -22.69 -25.27 -8.03
CA LEU A 141 -22.24 -25.54 -9.40
C LEU A 141 -23.39 -25.26 -10.38
N GLN A 142 -23.16 -24.36 -11.34
CA GLN A 142 -24.02 -24.15 -12.52
C GLN A 142 -23.41 -24.93 -13.71
N PRO A 143 -24.18 -25.72 -14.48
CA PRO A 143 -23.66 -26.51 -15.58
C PRO A 143 -23.56 -25.72 -16.89
N ASP A 144 -22.51 -26.02 -17.66
CA ASP A 144 -22.25 -25.52 -19.02
C ASP A 144 -23.40 -25.83 -20.02
N ARG A 145 -23.60 -24.92 -20.99
CA ARG A 145 -24.56 -25.06 -22.10
C ARG A 145 -24.13 -24.29 -23.35
N GLY A 146 -23.69 -25.01 -24.38
CA GLY A 146 -23.54 -24.46 -25.73
C GLY A 146 -24.79 -24.62 -26.62
N ARG A 147 -24.98 -23.64 -27.52
CA ARG A 147 -25.76 -23.66 -28.79
C ARG A 147 -27.28 -23.96 -28.75
N GLU A 148 -28.06 -22.91 -29.06
CA GLU A 148 -28.99 -22.75 -30.21
C GLU A 148 -29.80 -23.96 -30.76
N PRO A 149 -31.07 -23.75 -31.22
CA PRO A 149 -31.38 -22.72 -32.24
C PRO A 149 -32.69 -21.89 -32.04
N ALA A 150 -32.87 -20.91 -32.93
CA ALA A 150 -33.90 -19.87 -32.89
C ALA A 150 -35.28 -20.26 -33.47
N LEU A 151 -36.31 -19.49 -33.10
CA LEU A 151 -37.54 -19.28 -33.87
C LEU A 151 -38.11 -17.86 -33.61
N GLY A 152 -38.92 -17.35 -34.56
CA GLY A 152 -39.23 -15.92 -34.75
C GLY A 152 -40.49 -15.33 -34.08
N PRO A 153 -40.93 -14.11 -34.49
CA PRO A 153 -41.48 -13.13 -33.55
C PRO A 153 -42.92 -12.61 -33.82
N ALA A 154 -43.50 -11.93 -32.82
CA ALA A 154 -44.59 -10.95 -32.92
C ALA A 154 -44.34 -9.87 -31.83
N VAL A 155 -44.06 -8.60 -32.17
CA VAL A 155 -44.91 -7.53 -32.74
C VAL A 155 -45.78 -6.81 -31.68
N ALA A 156 -45.34 -5.59 -31.41
CA ALA A 156 -45.91 -4.42 -30.73
C ALA A 156 -47.43 -4.33 -30.42
N LEU A 157 -47.74 -3.54 -29.38
CA LEU A 157 -48.48 -2.27 -29.57
C LEU A 157 -48.19 -1.25 -28.45
N GLU A 158 -48.51 0.03 -28.70
CA GLU A 158 -48.19 1.20 -27.88
C GLU A 158 -49.37 1.66 -26.96
N GLN A 159 -49.13 2.78 -26.24
CA GLN A 159 -50.11 3.69 -25.61
C GLN A 159 -50.71 3.23 -24.25
N GLY A 160 -50.94 4.12 -23.28
CA GLY A 160 -50.57 5.53 -23.19
C GLY A 160 -51.35 6.32 -22.11
N ALA A 161 -50.79 7.46 -21.69
CA ALA A 161 -51.41 8.56 -20.92
C ALA A 161 -51.84 8.34 -19.43
N HIS A 162 -51.17 9.12 -18.57
CA HIS A 162 -51.66 9.73 -17.31
C HIS A 162 -52.86 10.70 -17.54
N PRO A 163 -53.47 11.41 -16.54
CA PRO A 163 -53.10 11.64 -15.12
C PRO A 163 -54.28 11.58 -14.10
N SER A 164 -54.06 12.18 -12.90
CA SER A 164 -55.01 12.57 -11.82
C SER A 164 -55.36 11.52 -10.75
N GLY A 165 -55.54 11.90 -9.46
CA GLY A 165 -55.31 13.22 -8.84
C GLY A 165 -55.65 13.33 -7.34
N ASP A 166 -55.04 14.34 -6.68
CA ASP A 166 -55.39 15.01 -5.40
C ASP A 166 -55.98 14.26 -4.17
N ARG A 167 -55.22 14.31 -3.04
CA ARG A 167 -55.67 14.53 -1.62
C ARG A 167 -56.52 13.40 -0.96
N VAL A 168 -56.51 13.18 0.36
CA VAL A 168 -56.73 14.10 1.51
C VAL A 168 -56.04 13.60 2.80
N LEU A 169 -55.88 14.51 3.77
CA LEU A 169 -55.31 14.36 5.12
C LEU A 169 -55.97 13.28 6.00
N GLY A 170 -55.20 12.67 6.91
CA GLY A 170 -55.75 11.91 8.04
C GLY A 170 -54.69 11.21 8.91
N GLY A 171 -54.62 11.58 10.19
CA GLY A 171 -53.93 10.83 11.25
C GLY A 171 -54.60 11.12 12.59
N PRO A 172 -54.01 10.75 13.74
CA PRO A 172 -53.00 9.73 13.98
C PRO A 172 -53.58 8.52 14.74
N GLY A 173 -52.92 7.35 14.70
CA GLY A 173 -53.35 6.18 15.46
C GLY A 173 -52.22 5.20 15.70
N GLY A 174 -51.77 5.07 16.94
CA GLY A 174 -50.71 4.14 17.33
C GLY A 174 -51.26 2.91 18.06
N THR A 175 -50.89 1.72 17.59
CA THR A 175 -50.84 0.48 18.38
C THR A 175 -49.63 -0.34 17.91
N GLY A 176 -48.87 -0.89 18.85
CA GLY A 176 -47.69 -1.68 18.52
C GLY A 176 -48.04 -3.11 18.10
N VAL A 177 -47.32 -3.63 17.09
CA VAL A 177 -47.30 -5.06 16.74
C VAL A 177 -45.85 -5.49 16.64
N GLY A 178 -45.40 -6.37 17.54
CA GLY A 178 -44.01 -6.84 17.56
C GLY A 178 -43.65 -7.60 16.28
N HIS A 179 -42.42 -7.43 15.80
CA HIS A 179 -41.88 -8.22 14.69
C HIS A 179 -40.84 -9.21 15.19
N ARG A 180 -40.93 -10.45 14.69
CA ARG A 180 -39.85 -11.43 14.82
C ARG A 180 -38.72 -11.00 13.88
N ALA A 181 -37.54 -10.69 14.42
CA ALA A 181 -36.34 -10.57 13.61
C ALA A 181 -35.94 -11.97 13.10
N THR A 182 -36.17 -12.24 11.82
CA THR A 182 -35.51 -13.35 11.11
C THR A 182 -34.09 -12.94 10.78
N VAL A 183 -33.12 -13.49 11.51
CA VAL A 183 -31.69 -13.28 11.26
C VAL A 183 -31.30 -13.93 9.93
N GLY A 184 -30.90 -13.11 8.96
CA GLY A 184 -30.16 -13.56 7.77
C GLY A 184 -28.70 -13.85 8.11
N PRO A 185 -27.98 -14.67 7.31
CA PRO A 185 -26.60 -15.02 7.61
C PRO A 185 -25.61 -13.91 7.23
N ASP A 186 -24.98 -13.28 8.22
CA ASP A 186 -23.83 -12.39 8.01
C ASP A 186 -22.67 -13.17 7.35
N LEU A 187 -22.24 -12.77 6.15
CA LEU A 187 -20.97 -13.23 5.57
C LEU A 187 -19.81 -12.43 6.18
N ARG A 188 -19.19 -12.99 7.23
CA ARG A 188 -18.12 -12.33 7.99
C ARG A 188 -16.74 -12.59 7.40
N TYR A 189 -16.09 -11.56 6.88
CA TYR A 189 -14.63 -11.52 6.83
C TYR A 189 -14.10 -11.22 8.23
N ALA A 190 -13.58 -12.24 8.92
CA ALA A 190 -12.94 -12.09 10.22
C ALA A 190 -11.41 -12.10 10.07
N GLN A 191 -10.74 -11.00 10.44
CA GLN A 191 -9.29 -11.04 10.66
C GLN A 191 -8.98 -11.98 11.83
N VAL A 192 -8.14 -12.99 11.60
CA VAL A 192 -7.82 -14.01 12.61
C VAL A 192 -6.72 -13.51 13.53
N LEU A 193 -7.12 -12.92 14.67
CA LEU A 193 -6.21 -12.56 15.76
C LEU A 193 -5.68 -13.84 16.46
N ILE A 194 -4.57 -14.39 15.98
CA ILE A 194 -3.90 -15.53 16.61
C ILE A 194 -3.12 -15.07 17.85
N SER A 195 -3.73 -15.19 19.03
CA SER A 195 -3.09 -14.93 20.32
C SER A 195 -3.10 -16.17 21.24
N ASP A 196 -2.21 -17.13 21.01
CA ASP A 196 -1.90 -18.18 22.00
C ASP A 196 -0.53 -17.96 22.67
N ARG A 197 -0.57 -17.55 23.94
CA ARG A 197 0.44 -17.90 24.94
C ARG A 197 -0.20 -18.30 26.27
N ARG A 198 -0.77 -19.51 26.32
CA ARG A 198 -1.26 -20.17 27.56
C ARG A 198 -0.23 -20.13 28.70
N SER A 199 -0.36 -19.15 29.60
CA SER A 199 0.42 -19.02 30.83
C SER A 199 -0.49 -19.09 32.06
N VAL A 200 -0.52 -20.25 32.72
CA VAL A 200 -1.49 -20.52 33.79
C VAL A 200 -1.10 -19.86 35.12
N ARG A 201 -1.84 -18.81 35.52
CA ARG A 201 -1.88 -18.32 36.91
C ARG A 201 -3.31 -18.03 37.35
N ARG A 202 -3.94 -18.98 38.06
CA ARG A 202 -5.19 -18.74 38.80
C ARG A 202 -4.88 -18.14 40.17
N CYS A 203 -5.33 -16.90 40.39
CA CYS A 203 -5.54 -16.38 41.75
C CYS A 203 -6.89 -16.88 42.30
N PHE A 204 -6.99 -17.07 43.61
CA PHE A 204 -8.19 -17.55 44.27
C PHE A 204 -9.18 -16.41 44.56
N VAL A 205 -10.46 -16.64 44.24
CA VAL A 205 -11.60 -16.09 44.99
C VAL A 205 -12.47 -17.28 45.40
N GLY A 206 -12.81 -17.37 46.68
CA GLY A 206 -13.38 -18.58 47.27
C GLY A 206 -14.90 -18.58 47.36
N VAL A 207 -15.52 -19.72 47.06
CA VAL A 207 -16.89 -20.06 47.47
C VAL A 207 -16.88 -21.46 48.10
N THR A 208 -17.68 -21.65 49.14
CA THR A 208 -17.71 -22.84 50.01
C THR A 208 -18.47 -24.03 49.41
N GLY A 209 -17.93 -25.26 49.49
CA GLY A 209 -18.71 -26.47 49.13
C GLY A 209 -18.02 -27.83 49.35
N CYS A 210 -18.63 -28.68 50.18
CA CYS A 210 -18.54 -30.16 50.27
C CYS A 210 -17.20 -30.93 50.07
N ARG A 211 -16.64 -31.36 51.22
CA ARG A 211 -16.31 -32.76 51.62
C ARG A 211 -15.61 -33.74 50.64
N THR A 212 -14.46 -34.27 51.14
CA THR A 212 -13.89 -35.63 50.92
C THR A 212 -13.40 -35.99 49.49
N SER A 213 -12.30 -36.73 49.30
CA SER A 213 -11.67 -37.77 50.14
C SER A 213 -10.13 -37.81 50.01
N SER A 214 -9.45 -38.79 50.64
CA SER A 214 -7.99 -38.82 50.84
C SER A 214 -7.26 -40.00 50.16
N ARG A 215 -6.04 -39.71 49.65
CA ARG A 215 -4.86 -40.58 49.31
C ARG A 215 -3.82 -39.66 48.63
N GLY A 216 -2.50 -39.78 48.74
CA GLY A 216 -1.63 -40.66 49.55
C GLY A 216 -0.15 -40.18 49.48
N PHE A 217 0.74 -40.78 50.27
CA PHE A 217 2.19 -40.49 50.31
C PHE A 217 2.91 -40.80 48.95
N SER A 218 4.16 -40.36 48.66
CA SER A 218 5.30 -40.13 49.56
C SER A 218 6.37 -39.15 49.04
N ARG A 219 7.35 -38.80 49.89
CA ARG A 219 8.57 -38.04 49.57
C ARG A 219 9.77 -38.96 49.30
N LYS A 220 10.75 -38.50 48.51
CA LYS A 220 12.17 -38.86 48.68
C LYS A 220 13.06 -37.60 48.72
N ARG A 221 14.16 -37.66 49.47
CA ARG A 221 15.24 -36.66 49.55
C ARG A 221 16.58 -37.39 49.50
N LEU A 222 17.59 -36.78 48.89
CA LEU A 222 19.05 -36.88 49.15
C LEU A 222 19.66 -35.70 48.39
N ARG A 223 20.22 -34.64 49.01
CA ARG A 223 21.51 -34.52 49.75
C ARG A 223 22.75 -34.86 48.90
N GLY A 224 23.50 -33.80 48.55
CA GLY A 224 24.87 -33.81 48.02
C GLY A 224 25.42 -32.37 48.09
N THR A 225 26.71 -32.19 48.39
CA THR A 225 27.33 -30.88 48.70
C THR A 225 28.68 -30.69 48.00
N VAL A 226 28.95 -29.47 47.54
CA VAL A 226 30.31 -29.00 47.18
C VAL A 226 30.56 -27.63 47.83
N ARG A 227 31.85 -27.27 48.05
CA ARG A 227 32.30 -26.10 48.83
C ARG A 227 32.33 -24.80 48.03
N ALA A 228 32.28 -23.68 48.76
CA ALA A 228 32.65 -22.36 48.25
C ALA A 228 34.17 -22.11 48.29
N VAL A 229 34.62 -21.13 47.51
CA VAL A 229 35.94 -20.48 47.59
C VAL A 229 35.69 -18.97 47.59
N GLY A 230 36.36 -18.22 48.45
CA GLY A 230 36.29 -16.75 48.46
C GLY A 230 37.26 -16.11 47.45
N SER A 231 37.38 -14.79 47.32
CA SER A 231 36.58 -13.66 47.81
C SER A 231 37.34 -12.40 47.42
N ALA A 232 36.74 -11.47 46.68
CA ALA A 232 37.33 -10.17 46.38
C ALA A 232 36.26 -9.09 46.54
N SER A 233 36.46 -8.20 47.50
CA SER A 233 35.51 -7.12 47.83
C SER A 233 35.82 -5.85 47.04
N HIS A 234 34.79 -5.22 46.48
CA HIS A 234 34.79 -3.81 46.07
C HIS A 234 33.54 -3.12 46.69
N PRO A 235 33.60 -1.80 46.94
CA PRO A 235 32.71 -1.18 47.93
C PRO A 235 31.31 -0.90 47.40
N THR A 236 30.30 -1.43 48.10
CA THR A 236 28.91 -0.96 47.99
C THR A 236 28.74 0.36 48.74
N ALA A 237 28.81 1.49 48.04
CA ALA A 237 28.19 2.71 48.54
C ALA A 237 26.66 2.49 48.57
N PRO A 238 25.96 2.82 49.67
CA PRO A 238 24.50 2.76 49.67
C PRO A 238 23.97 3.85 48.74
N TRP A 239 23.33 3.45 47.64
CA TRP A 239 22.47 4.35 46.89
C TRP A 239 21.36 4.78 47.84
N GLY A 240 21.33 6.07 48.20
CA GLY A 240 20.26 6.62 49.00
C GLY A 240 18.94 6.43 48.28
N ALA A 241 17.92 5.98 49.00
CA ALA A 241 16.54 6.10 48.54
C ALA A 241 16.19 7.59 48.55
N GLY A 242 16.56 8.30 47.49
CA GLY A 242 15.90 9.54 47.14
C GLY A 242 14.47 9.20 46.76
N ASP A 243 13.50 9.79 47.44
CA ASP A 243 12.12 9.77 47.00
C ASP A 243 12.05 10.52 45.66
N VAL A 244 12.18 9.77 44.56
CA VAL A 244 11.72 10.25 43.26
C VAL A 244 10.23 10.47 43.42
N ALA A 245 9.83 11.74 43.45
CA ALA A 245 8.43 12.10 43.41
C ALA A 245 7.88 11.54 42.10
N ARG A 246 7.09 10.46 42.18
CA ARG A 246 6.30 9.98 41.05
C ARG A 246 5.46 11.14 40.58
N GLY A 247 5.62 11.55 39.32
CA GLY A 247 4.83 12.64 38.80
C GLY A 247 3.37 12.22 38.74
N THR A 248 2.50 13.23 38.65
CA THR A 248 1.09 12.97 38.38
C THR A 248 1.00 12.50 36.93
N MET A 249 0.94 11.17 36.76
CA MET A 249 0.63 10.48 35.51
C MET A 249 -0.48 11.23 34.77
N ARG A 250 -0.17 11.78 33.59
CA ARG A 250 -1.07 12.62 32.80
C ARG A 250 -1.76 11.77 31.73
N SER A 251 -2.98 12.10 31.36
CA SER A 251 -3.76 11.37 30.35
C SER A 251 -4.35 12.32 29.32
N LEU A 252 -4.22 12.04 28.02
CA LEU A 252 -4.61 13.01 26.95
C LEU A 252 -6.08 13.48 26.98
N ASP A 253 -6.94 12.81 27.74
CA ASP A 253 -8.34 13.14 28.04
C ASP A 253 -8.55 14.09 29.24
N GLU A 254 -7.48 14.49 29.94
CA GLU A 254 -7.53 15.46 31.05
C GLU A 254 -7.33 16.90 30.55
N THR A 255 -8.39 17.71 30.69
CA THR A 255 -8.37 19.11 30.23
C THR A 255 -7.32 19.95 30.97
N GLY A 256 -6.37 20.52 30.21
CA GLY A 256 -5.41 21.52 30.71
C GLY A 256 -3.95 21.07 30.87
N ILE A 257 -3.58 19.83 30.50
CA ILE A 257 -2.21 19.29 30.59
C ILE A 257 -1.12 20.18 29.95
N TRP A 258 -1.50 20.98 28.95
CA TRP A 258 -0.60 21.73 28.06
C TRP A 258 0.02 22.98 28.66
N ALA A 259 -0.40 23.41 29.86
CA ALA A 259 0.11 24.63 30.50
C ALA A 259 1.57 24.51 30.98
N ASP A 260 1.96 23.34 31.50
CA ASP A 260 3.28 23.11 32.14
C ASP A 260 4.26 22.32 31.25
N GLY A 261 3.83 21.86 30.07
CA GLY A 261 4.58 20.90 29.25
C GLY A 261 4.69 19.51 29.89
N ILE A 262 5.27 18.54 29.15
CA ILE A 262 5.53 17.17 29.61
C ILE A 262 7.02 16.89 29.40
N GLU A 263 7.72 16.35 30.40
CA GLU A 263 9.16 16.12 30.29
C GLU A 263 9.48 15.04 29.25
N GLY A 264 10.35 15.36 28.28
CA GLY A 264 10.74 14.43 27.22
C GLY A 264 9.71 14.21 26.10
N VAL A 265 8.60 14.96 26.07
CA VAL A 265 7.57 14.87 25.02
C VAL A 265 7.37 16.23 24.36
N GLU A 266 7.49 16.29 23.03
CA GLU A 266 7.15 17.51 22.28
C GLU A 266 5.61 17.70 22.23
N VAL A 267 5.12 18.93 22.31
CA VAL A 267 3.67 19.25 22.33
C VAL A 267 3.33 20.36 21.32
N PRO A 268 2.09 20.46 20.81
CA PRO A 268 1.72 21.46 19.81
C PRO A 268 1.95 22.90 20.31
N GLY A 269 2.86 23.62 19.66
CA GLY A 269 3.22 25.01 19.99
C GLY A 269 2.26 26.09 19.47
N TYR A 270 1.04 25.71 19.06
CA TYR A 270 0.09 26.58 18.36
C TYR A 270 -1.31 26.50 19.00
N ASP A 271 -2.09 27.59 18.89
CA ASP A 271 -3.47 27.62 19.40
C ASP A 271 -4.41 26.79 18.52
N ARG A 272 -4.75 25.59 18.98
CA ARG A 272 -5.68 24.67 18.30
C ARG A 272 -7.10 25.24 18.16
N ALA A 273 -7.52 26.18 19.02
CA ALA A 273 -8.84 26.81 18.90
C ALA A 273 -8.91 27.83 17.73
N ALA A 274 -7.75 28.28 17.22
CA ALA A 274 -7.65 29.13 16.04
C ALA A 274 -7.52 28.34 14.71
N VAL A 275 -7.46 27.00 14.78
CA VAL A 275 -7.21 26.14 13.61
C VAL A 275 -8.50 25.83 12.85
N GLY A 276 -8.51 26.16 11.55
CA GLY A 276 -9.59 25.86 10.62
C GLY A 276 -9.57 24.41 10.12
N ARG A 277 -10.62 24.00 9.40
CA ARG A 277 -10.83 22.62 8.93
C ARG A 277 -10.72 22.50 7.41
N GLY A 278 -9.56 22.86 6.88
CA GLY A 278 -9.28 22.91 5.44
C GLY A 278 -9.19 21.54 4.76
N ILE A 279 -8.91 20.49 5.54
CA ILE A 279 -8.80 19.10 5.08
C ILE A 279 -9.89 18.26 5.74
N VAL A 280 -10.56 17.41 4.96
CA VAL A 280 -11.28 16.23 5.46
C VAL A 280 -10.44 15.00 5.15
N HIS A 281 -10.35 14.05 6.08
CA HIS A 281 -9.60 12.81 5.88
C HIS A 281 -10.45 11.57 6.17
N ILE A 282 -10.64 10.70 5.17
CA ILE A 282 -11.42 9.47 5.29
C ILE A 282 -10.49 8.28 5.50
N GLY A 283 -10.74 7.52 6.58
CA GLY A 283 -9.94 6.36 6.96
C GLY A 283 -8.79 6.72 7.90
N VAL A 284 -9.11 7.22 9.11
CA VAL A 284 -8.17 7.73 10.13
C VAL A 284 -7.34 6.59 10.78
N GLY A 285 -6.51 5.92 9.97
CA GLY A 285 -5.67 4.81 10.38
C GLY A 285 -4.37 5.22 11.06
N GLY A 286 -3.48 4.24 11.27
CA GLY A 286 -2.12 4.49 11.75
C GLY A 286 -1.31 5.35 10.77
N PHE A 287 -1.30 4.98 9.48
CA PHE A 287 -0.48 5.65 8.47
C PHE A 287 -0.79 7.16 8.35
N HIS A 288 -2.05 7.54 8.17
CA HIS A 288 -2.48 8.94 8.17
C HIS A 288 -1.94 9.74 9.36
N ARG A 289 -2.07 9.18 10.57
CA ARG A 289 -1.64 9.80 11.83
C ARG A 289 -0.11 9.86 11.97
N ALA A 290 0.62 8.97 11.32
CA ALA A 290 2.09 8.99 11.27
C ALA A 290 2.66 9.83 10.12
N HIS A 291 1.84 10.21 9.13
CA HIS A 291 2.26 10.79 7.85
C HIS A 291 1.57 12.15 7.59
N LEU A 292 0.48 12.21 6.83
CA LEU A 292 -0.22 13.46 6.46
C LEU A 292 -0.51 14.36 7.66
N ALA A 293 -1.07 13.81 8.75
CA ALA A 293 -1.39 14.59 9.94
C ALA A 293 -0.14 15.14 10.65
N MET A 294 0.97 14.40 10.61
CA MET A 294 2.27 14.83 11.15
C MET A 294 2.87 15.98 10.31
N TYR A 295 2.76 15.94 8.98
CA TYR A 295 3.18 17.05 8.12
C TYR A 295 2.34 18.32 8.36
N VAL A 296 1.01 18.20 8.51
CA VAL A 296 0.14 19.35 8.84
C VAL A 296 0.46 19.91 10.23
N ASP A 297 0.73 19.06 11.21
CA ASP A 297 1.13 19.49 12.57
C ASP A 297 2.47 20.23 12.59
N ALA A 298 3.46 19.73 11.84
CA ALA A 298 4.73 20.42 11.66
C ALA A 298 4.55 21.80 10.99
N LEU A 299 3.62 21.93 10.03
CA LEU A 299 3.37 23.18 9.33
C LEU A 299 2.68 24.22 10.24
N LEU A 300 1.68 23.78 11.01
CA LEU A 300 1.03 24.57 12.06
C LEU A 300 2.04 25.02 13.13
N ALA A 301 2.90 24.11 13.59
CA ALA A 301 3.98 24.42 14.54
C ALA A 301 5.03 25.39 13.97
N SER A 302 5.21 25.44 12.64
CA SER A 302 6.06 26.45 11.97
C SER A 302 5.41 27.85 11.87
N GLY A 303 4.25 28.06 12.48
CA GLY A 303 3.51 29.33 12.47
C GLY A 303 2.85 29.66 11.14
N GLY A 304 2.57 28.64 10.30
CA GLY A 304 1.88 28.78 9.02
C GLY A 304 0.53 28.07 8.98
N ALA A 305 -0.23 28.31 7.90
CA ALA A 305 -1.36 27.47 7.49
C ALA A 305 -2.46 27.17 8.56
N PRO A 306 -2.87 28.10 9.45
CA PRO A 306 -3.86 27.83 10.49
C PRO A 306 -5.21 27.34 9.94
N GLU A 307 -5.55 27.67 8.69
CA GLU A 307 -6.79 27.26 8.03
C GLU A 307 -6.82 25.79 7.56
N TRP A 308 -5.73 25.03 7.76
CA TRP A 308 -5.50 23.69 7.17
C TRP A 308 -5.54 22.50 8.12
N GLY A 309 -6.09 22.67 9.33
CA GLY A 309 -6.39 21.55 10.23
C GLY A 309 -7.34 20.52 9.60
N ILE A 310 -7.34 19.33 10.20
CA ILE A 310 -7.95 18.12 9.64
C ILE A 310 -9.21 17.76 10.45
N CYS A 311 -10.30 17.54 9.72
CA CYS A 311 -11.44 16.77 10.20
C CYS A 311 -11.24 15.30 9.83
N GLY A 312 -11.08 14.43 10.83
CA GLY A 312 -11.09 12.98 10.61
C GLY A 312 -12.50 12.47 10.28
N VAL A 313 -12.58 11.39 9.50
CA VAL A 313 -13.83 10.70 9.16
C VAL A 313 -13.64 9.19 9.26
N GLY A 314 -14.41 8.56 10.16
CA GLY A 314 -14.67 7.12 10.16
C GLY A 314 -15.91 6.80 9.31
N VAL A 315 -15.87 5.69 8.56
CA VAL A 315 -16.96 5.21 7.70
C VAL A 315 -17.31 3.74 7.93
N LEU A 316 -16.44 2.98 8.61
CA LEU A 316 -16.65 1.58 8.95
C LEU A 316 -17.03 1.44 10.42
N THR A 317 -17.77 0.38 10.76
CA THR A 317 -18.08 0.06 12.16
C THR A 317 -16.84 -0.30 13.01
N ALA A 318 -15.71 -0.59 12.37
CA ALA A 318 -14.42 -0.78 13.04
C ALA A 318 -13.74 0.53 13.47
N ASP A 319 -14.25 1.69 13.02
CA ASP A 319 -13.73 3.02 13.38
C ASP A 319 -14.32 3.53 14.71
N ASP A 320 -15.27 2.80 15.33
CA ASP A 320 -15.99 3.21 16.55
C ASP A 320 -15.06 3.52 17.73
N ARG A 321 -14.05 2.68 17.95
CA ARG A 321 -13.01 2.89 18.96
C ARG A 321 -12.09 4.06 18.62
N MET A 322 -11.91 4.40 17.33
CA MET A 322 -11.10 5.55 16.92
C MET A 322 -11.86 6.85 17.16
N ARG A 323 -13.17 6.89 16.83
CA ARG A 323 -14.10 7.95 17.23
C ARG A 323 -14.02 8.18 18.73
N ASP A 324 -14.21 7.14 19.53
CA ASP A 324 -14.32 7.26 20.99
C ASP A 324 -13.01 7.75 21.65
N VAL A 325 -11.84 7.27 21.18
CA VAL A 325 -10.55 7.75 21.71
C VAL A 325 -10.26 9.18 21.28
N LEU A 326 -10.44 9.52 19.99
CA LEU A 326 -10.15 10.89 19.53
C LEU A 326 -11.13 11.91 20.10
N ALA A 327 -12.41 11.56 20.29
CA ALA A 327 -13.38 12.41 20.97
C ALA A 327 -13.05 12.63 22.46
N ALA A 328 -12.50 11.61 23.15
CA ALA A 328 -12.07 11.75 24.53
C ALA A 328 -10.80 12.61 24.69
N GLN A 329 -9.91 12.63 23.69
CA GLN A 329 -8.61 13.30 23.73
C GLN A 329 -8.58 14.66 23.00
N ASP A 330 -9.74 15.31 22.78
CA ASP A 330 -9.86 16.55 21.99
C ASP A 330 -9.18 16.47 20.60
N GLY A 331 -9.16 15.30 19.97
CA GLY A 331 -8.47 15.01 18.69
C GLY A 331 -6.96 14.73 18.80
N LEU A 332 -6.37 14.85 19.99
CA LEU A 332 -4.94 14.63 20.25
C LEU A 332 -4.56 13.16 20.26
N TYR A 333 -3.32 12.88 19.86
CA TYR A 333 -2.65 11.59 20.00
C TYR A 333 -1.14 11.77 19.99
N THR A 334 -0.41 10.74 20.42
CA THR A 334 1.06 10.72 20.47
C THR A 334 1.61 9.97 19.27
N LEU A 335 2.43 10.65 18.46
CA LEU A 335 3.36 10.06 17.51
C LEU A 335 4.61 9.63 18.30
N VAL A 336 5.01 8.36 18.21
CA VAL A 336 6.23 7.85 18.86
C VAL A 336 7.16 7.25 17.82
N LEU A 337 8.28 7.93 17.58
CA LEU A 337 9.35 7.37 16.75
C LEU A 337 10.06 6.25 17.52
N LYS A 338 10.37 5.15 16.83
CA LYS A 338 11.17 4.05 17.36
C LYS A 338 12.55 4.08 16.71
N GLU A 339 13.52 4.63 17.42
CA GLU A 339 14.90 4.80 16.95
C GLU A 339 15.63 3.45 16.89
N ALA A 340 16.64 3.36 16.01
CA ALA A 340 17.39 2.11 15.81
C ALA A 340 18.22 1.65 17.03
N ASP A 341 18.51 2.55 17.97
CA ASP A 341 19.17 2.24 19.25
C ASP A 341 18.21 1.83 20.38
N GLY A 342 16.89 1.85 20.13
CA GLY A 342 15.84 1.56 21.12
C GLY A 342 15.34 2.77 21.90
N THR A 343 15.83 3.98 21.59
CA THR A 343 15.24 5.25 22.04
C THR A 343 13.82 5.40 21.49
N LEU A 344 12.95 6.05 22.26
CA LEU A 344 11.61 6.44 21.84
C LEU A 344 11.55 7.97 21.80
N THR A 345 11.06 8.55 20.71
CA THR A 345 10.95 10.00 20.54
C THR A 345 9.46 10.37 20.41
N PRO A 346 8.77 10.72 21.51
CA PRO A 346 7.34 11.04 21.49
C PRO A 346 7.05 12.53 21.21
N ARG A 347 6.04 12.77 20.37
CA ARG A 347 5.44 14.07 20.06
C ARG A 347 3.92 13.95 20.12
N VAL A 348 3.26 14.81 20.86
CA VAL A 348 1.80 14.98 20.77
C VAL A 348 1.47 15.78 19.52
N VAL A 349 0.55 15.25 18.72
CA VAL A 349 0.09 15.85 17.45
C VAL A 349 -1.31 16.42 17.64
N GLY A 350 -1.53 17.65 17.14
CA GLY A 350 -2.77 18.40 17.33
C GLY A 350 -3.48 18.84 16.04
N SER A 351 -3.03 18.39 14.88
CA SER A 351 -3.57 18.79 13.56
C SER A 351 -4.94 18.18 13.23
N LEU A 352 -5.28 17.02 13.81
CA LEU A 352 -6.66 16.55 13.91
C LEU A 352 -7.38 17.45 14.92
N VAL A 353 -8.36 18.23 14.47
CA VAL A 353 -9.10 19.20 15.29
C VAL A 353 -10.61 18.94 15.33
N ASP A 354 -11.07 17.95 14.57
CA ASP A 354 -12.48 17.55 14.44
C ASP A 354 -12.52 16.07 14.03
N TYR A 355 -13.59 15.35 14.39
CA TYR A 355 -13.77 13.95 13.99
C TYR A 355 -15.26 13.64 13.83
N LEU A 356 -15.63 13.14 12.65
CA LEU A 356 -16.98 12.70 12.33
C LEU A 356 -17.00 11.19 12.06
N TYR A 357 -18.15 10.56 12.30
CA TYR A 357 -18.33 9.13 12.13
C TYR A 357 -19.63 8.90 11.35
N ALA A 358 -19.48 8.58 10.06
CA ALA A 358 -20.59 8.52 9.11
C ALA A 358 -21.72 7.53 9.48
N PRO A 359 -21.47 6.41 10.22
CA PRO A 359 -22.56 5.55 10.67
C PRO A 359 -23.45 6.15 11.79
N ASP A 360 -23.04 7.23 12.48
CA ASP A 360 -23.90 7.97 13.40
C ASP A 360 -24.63 9.13 12.69
N ASP A 361 -23.89 9.92 11.89
CA ASP A 361 -24.45 11.02 11.07
C ASP A 361 -23.66 11.16 9.74
N PRO A 362 -24.18 10.63 8.62
CA PRO A 362 -23.55 10.78 7.31
C PRO A 362 -23.77 12.18 6.69
N ASP A 363 -24.86 12.88 7.04
CA ASP A 363 -25.15 14.20 6.46
C ASP A 363 -24.21 15.28 7.03
N ALA A 364 -23.83 15.17 8.31
CA ALA A 364 -22.77 15.97 8.91
C ALA A 364 -21.42 15.81 8.17
N VAL A 365 -21.08 14.59 7.75
CA VAL A 365 -19.86 14.32 6.94
C VAL A 365 -19.97 14.97 5.56
N ILE A 366 -21.11 14.81 4.90
CA ILE A 366 -21.41 15.43 3.60
C ILE A 366 -21.31 16.96 3.68
N GLU A 367 -21.93 17.58 4.69
CA GLU A 367 -21.89 19.04 4.87
C GLU A 367 -20.49 19.54 5.24
N ARG A 368 -19.70 18.79 6.02
CA ARG A 368 -18.29 19.11 6.30
C ARG A 368 -17.46 19.10 5.02
N ILE A 369 -17.70 18.18 4.09
CA ILE A 369 -17.03 18.15 2.78
C ILE A 369 -17.55 19.26 1.85
N ALA A 370 -18.86 19.53 1.88
CA ALA A 370 -19.50 20.57 1.07
C ALA A 370 -19.19 22.01 1.54
N HIS A 371 -18.71 22.19 2.77
CA HIS A 371 -18.32 23.49 3.33
C HIS A 371 -17.18 24.15 2.52
N PRO A 372 -17.27 25.45 2.19
CA PRO A 372 -16.28 26.13 1.33
C PRO A 372 -14.83 26.04 1.84
N ASP A 373 -14.62 26.13 3.17
CA ASP A 373 -13.31 25.99 3.81
C ASP A 373 -12.60 24.67 3.47
N THR A 374 -13.38 23.57 3.31
CA THR A 374 -12.85 22.28 2.90
C THR A 374 -12.42 22.36 1.44
N ARG A 375 -11.11 22.23 1.22
CA ARG A 375 -10.45 22.37 -0.08
C ARG A 375 -9.72 21.10 -0.52
N ILE A 376 -9.47 20.19 0.43
CA ILE A 376 -8.94 18.85 0.20
C ILE A 376 -9.82 17.82 0.92
N VAL A 377 -10.24 16.77 0.21
CA VAL A 377 -10.57 15.47 0.81
C VAL A 377 -9.36 14.57 0.61
N SER A 378 -8.88 13.92 1.65
CA SER A 378 -7.74 13.00 1.61
C SER A 378 -8.14 11.60 2.07
N LEU A 379 -7.44 10.57 1.57
CA LEU A 379 -7.86 9.17 1.70
C LEU A 379 -6.70 8.29 2.18
N THR A 380 -6.95 7.47 3.20
CA THR A 380 -6.23 6.19 3.40
C THR A 380 -7.23 5.07 3.63
N ILE A 381 -7.83 4.59 2.54
CA ILE A 381 -8.93 3.60 2.51
C ILE A 381 -8.45 2.18 2.14
N THR A 382 -7.14 1.98 2.03
CA THR A 382 -6.43 0.76 1.56
C THR A 382 -6.57 0.49 0.06
N GLU A 383 -5.62 -0.27 -0.49
CA GLU A 383 -5.60 -0.62 -1.92
C GLU A 383 -6.84 -1.40 -2.37
N GLY A 384 -7.43 -2.20 -1.46
CA GLY A 384 -8.70 -2.91 -1.67
C GLY A 384 -9.96 -2.09 -1.39
N GLY A 385 -9.84 -0.85 -0.93
CA GLY A 385 -10.95 0.08 -0.73
C GLY A 385 -11.43 0.75 -2.02
N TYR A 386 -10.64 0.70 -3.09
CA TYR A 386 -10.98 1.25 -4.40
C TYR A 386 -11.73 0.23 -5.26
N ALA A 387 -12.88 0.64 -5.81
CA ALA A 387 -13.72 -0.16 -6.68
C ALA A 387 -13.11 -0.28 -8.09
N ILE A 388 -12.01 -1.03 -8.19
CA ILE A 388 -11.34 -1.37 -9.46
C ILE A 388 -11.14 -2.87 -9.59
N ASP A 389 -11.28 -3.40 -10.80
CA ASP A 389 -10.82 -4.75 -11.12
C ASP A 389 -9.27 -4.76 -11.11
N GLN A 390 -8.70 -5.58 -10.23
CA GLN A 390 -7.26 -5.63 -9.96
C GLN A 390 -6.42 -6.25 -11.10
N LYS A 391 -7.05 -6.69 -12.20
CA LYS A 391 -6.38 -7.26 -13.39
C LYS A 391 -6.44 -6.30 -14.58
N THR A 392 -7.55 -5.57 -14.76
CA THR A 392 -7.72 -4.60 -15.86
C THR A 392 -7.38 -3.17 -15.43
N GLY A 393 -7.49 -2.86 -14.13
CA GLY A 393 -7.41 -1.51 -13.59
C GLY A 393 -8.67 -0.66 -13.85
N GLU A 394 -9.73 -1.24 -14.42
CA GLU A 394 -10.97 -0.53 -14.74
C GLU A 394 -11.90 -0.40 -13.54
N PHE A 395 -12.76 0.63 -13.57
CA PHE A 395 -13.77 0.89 -12.55
C PHE A 395 -14.85 -0.22 -12.52
N ASP A 396 -15.16 -0.73 -11.32
CA ASP A 396 -16.24 -1.69 -11.08
C ASP A 396 -17.53 -0.95 -10.66
N PRO A 397 -18.55 -0.83 -11.53
CA PRO A 397 -19.82 -0.17 -11.23
C PRO A 397 -20.76 -1.02 -10.35
N ASP A 398 -20.52 -2.32 -10.26
CA ASP A 398 -21.35 -3.27 -9.49
C ASP A 398 -20.76 -3.55 -8.09
N PHE A 399 -19.65 -2.90 -7.74
CA PHE A 399 -19.02 -2.97 -6.42
C PHE A 399 -20.06 -2.72 -5.30
N PRO A 400 -20.27 -3.66 -4.34
CA PRO A 400 -21.46 -3.64 -3.48
C PRO A 400 -21.68 -2.37 -2.65
N GLY A 401 -20.61 -1.71 -2.19
CA GLY A 401 -20.71 -0.46 -1.46
C GLY A 401 -21.22 0.71 -2.31
N ILE A 402 -20.80 0.77 -3.58
CA ILE A 402 -21.24 1.80 -4.55
C ILE A 402 -22.69 1.55 -4.96
N ARG A 403 -23.06 0.29 -5.17
CA ARG A 403 -24.48 -0.08 -5.38
C ARG A 403 -25.37 0.37 -4.23
N ALA A 404 -24.96 0.11 -2.98
CA ALA A 404 -25.69 0.53 -1.80
C ALA A 404 -25.80 2.06 -1.67
N ASP A 405 -24.72 2.80 -1.91
CA ASP A 405 -24.71 4.27 -1.90
C ASP A 405 -25.63 4.87 -2.98
N LEU A 406 -25.60 4.33 -4.21
CA LEU A 406 -26.45 4.76 -5.33
C LEU A 406 -27.93 4.47 -5.05
N ASP A 407 -28.26 3.28 -4.54
CA ASP A 407 -29.63 2.89 -4.20
C ASP A 407 -30.16 3.72 -3.00
N ALA A 408 -29.32 4.09 -2.04
CA ALA A 408 -29.65 4.99 -0.94
C ALA A 408 -29.94 6.43 -1.42
N MET A 409 -29.06 6.99 -2.27
CA MET A 409 -29.26 8.32 -2.86
C MET A 409 -30.52 8.36 -3.73
N ALA A 410 -30.80 7.32 -4.51
CA ALA A 410 -32.02 7.20 -5.31
C ALA A 410 -33.30 7.11 -4.45
N ALA A 411 -33.19 6.59 -3.23
CA ALA A 411 -34.28 6.57 -2.23
C ALA A 411 -34.44 7.88 -1.45
N GLY A 412 -33.57 8.88 -1.67
CA GLY A 412 -33.57 10.15 -0.92
C GLY A 412 -32.93 10.06 0.46
N SER A 413 -32.13 9.03 0.72
CA SER A 413 -31.32 8.86 1.92
C SER A 413 -29.86 9.26 1.66
N ALA A 414 -29.14 9.65 2.72
CA ALA A 414 -27.71 9.88 2.61
C ALA A 414 -26.95 8.56 2.33
N PRO A 415 -25.92 8.56 1.47
CA PRO A 415 -24.98 7.46 1.32
C PRO A 415 -24.11 7.32 2.58
N THR A 416 -23.41 6.19 2.72
CA THR A 416 -22.55 5.89 3.89
C THR A 416 -21.15 5.41 3.52
N GLY A 417 -20.93 4.98 2.27
CA GLY A 417 -19.61 4.68 1.75
C GLY A 417 -18.81 5.94 1.38
N ALA A 418 -17.48 5.83 1.42
CA ALA A 418 -16.57 6.95 1.13
C ALA A 418 -16.83 7.60 -0.24
N PHE A 419 -17.15 6.79 -1.27
CA PHE A 419 -17.44 7.28 -2.61
C PHE A 419 -18.77 8.04 -2.67
N GLY A 420 -19.84 7.49 -2.12
CA GLY A 420 -21.14 8.15 -2.07
C GLY A 420 -21.09 9.45 -1.28
N LEU A 421 -20.49 9.46 -0.08
CA LEU A 421 -20.37 10.65 0.77
C LEU A 421 -19.68 11.84 0.05
N VAL A 422 -18.56 11.57 -0.63
CA VAL A 422 -17.81 12.60 -1.37
C VAL A 422 -18.56 13.04 -2.64
N VAL A 423 -19.16 12.11 -3.41
CA VAL A 423 -19.94 12.44 -4.61
C VAL A 423 -21.21 13.22 -4.27
N GLU A 424 -21.86 12.90 -3.15
CA GLU A 424 -22.99 13.65 -2.60
C GLU A 424 -22.59 15.09 -2.26
N ALA A 425 -21.52 15.27 -1.48
CA ALA A 425 -20.99 16.58 -1.16
C ALA A 425 -20.55 17.38 -2.40
N LEU A 426 -19.93 16.74 -3.40
CA LEU A 426 -19.53 17.38 -4.65
C LEU A 426 -20.73 17.93 -5.46
N ALA A 427 -21.88 17.24 -5.47
CA ALA A 427 -23.10 17.81 -6.05
C ALA A 427 -23.62 19.00 -5.24
N ARG A 428 -23.65 18.90 -3.91
CA ARG A 428 -24.05 20.04 -3.06
C ARG A 428 -23.15 21.26 -3.31
N ARG A 429 -21.84 21.08 -3.53
CA ARG A 429 -20.92 22.17 -3.92
C ARG A 429 -21.22 22.75 -5.30
N ARG A 430 -21.49 21.90 -6.29
CA ARG A 430 -21.89 22.29 -7.67
C ARG A 430 -23.19 23.09 -7.67
N GLU A 431 -24.20 22.65 -6.92
CA GLU A 431 -25.51 23.31 -6.78
C GLU A 431 -25.42 24.65 -6.03
N ARG A 432 -24.59 24.72 -4.98
CA ARG A 432 -24.37 25.94 -4.18
C ARG A 432 -23.40 26.93 -4.81
N GLY A 433 -22.70 26.53 -5.88
CA GLY A 433 -21.68 27.36 -6.53
C GLY A 433 -20.41 27.56 -5.69
N THR A 434 -20.12 26.69 -4.71
CA THR A 434 -18.96 26.82 -3.81
C THR A 434 -17.65 26.26 -4.40
N GLY A 435 -17.65 25.93 -5.70
CA GLY A 435 -16.48 25.44 -6.43
C GLY A 435 -16.08 23.99 -6.13
N PRO A 436 -15.12 23.45 -6.89
CA PRO A 436 -14.58 22.11 -6.65
C PRO A 436 -13.73 22.04 -5.37
N LEU A 437 -13.13 20.89 -5.15
CA LEU A 437 -12.08 20.62 -4.17
C LEU A 437 -11.09 19.60 -4.76
N THR A 438 -10.00 19.32 -4.06
CA THR A 438 -9.04 18.27 -4.43
C THR A 438 -9.38 16.96 -3.74
N VAL A 439 -9.30 15.82 -4.44
CA VAL A 439 -9.40 14.48 -3.83
C VAL A 439 -8.03 13.80 -3.91
N MET A 440 -7.30 13.82 -2.80
CA MET A 440 -5.90 13.43 -2.70
C MET A 440 -5.77 12.03 -2.07
N SER A 441 -5.42 11.02 -2.87
CA SER A 441 -5.12 9.70 -2.31
C SER A 441 -3.75 9.71 -1.62
N CYS A 442 -3.68 9.04 -0.48
CA CYS A 442 -2.44 8.73 0.23
C CYS A 442 -2.33 7.20 0.48
N ASP A 443 -3.02 6.40 -0.34
CA ASP A 443 -2.89 4.93 -0.33
C ASP A 443 -1.73 4.46 -1.22
N ASN A 444 -1.13 3.32 -0.87
CA ASN A 444 0.09 2.76 -1.49
C ASN A 444 -0.21 2.03 -2.82
N MET A 445 -0.83 2.74 -3.78
CA MET A 445 -1.06 2.26 -5.15
C MET A 445 -0.24 3.10 -6.14
N GLN A 446 0.17 2.48 -7.26
CA GLN A 446 0.71 3.22 -8.41
C GLN A 446 -0.41 4.02 -9.08
N GLY A 447 -0.18 5.32 -9.34
CA GLY A 447 -1.20 6.19 -9.94
C GLY A 447 -2.44 6.34 -9.06
N ASN A 448 -2.25 6.49 -7.74
CA ASN A 448 -3.34 6.52 -6.76
C ASN A 448 -4.34 7.68 -6.96
N GLY A 449 -3.89 8.80 -7.53
CA GLY A 449 -4.73 9.90 -8.02
C GLY A 449 -5.54 9.50 -9.25
N ASP A 450 -4.94 8.86 -10.25
CA ASP A 450 -5.63 8.37 -11.45
C ASP A 450 -6.61 7.20 -11.17
N VAL A 451 -6.33 6.37 -10.17
CA VAL A 451 -7.28 5.39 -9.63
C VAL A 451 -8.46 6.11 -8.96
N ALA A 452 -8.19 7.07 -8.07
CA ALA A 452 -9.25 7.87 -7.43
C ALA A 452 -10.11 8.59 -8.48
N ARG A 453 -9.49 9.27 -9.46
CA ARG A 453 -10.16 9.98 -10.55
C ARG A 453 -11.17 9.09 -11.27
N ARG A 454 -10.76 7.88 -11.66
CA ARG A 454 -11.62 6.92 -12.35
C ARG A 454 -12.82 6.50 -11.49
N VAL A 455 -12.60 6.14 -10.22
CA VAL A 455 -13.68 5.71 -9.32
C VAL A 455 -14.65 6.86 -8.99
N PHE A 456 -14.16 8.03 -8.55
CA PHE A 456 -15.04 9.15 -8.20
C PHE A 456 -15.78 9.73 -9.41
N THR A 457 -15.14 9.77 -10.60
CA THR A 457 -15.83 10.14 -11.85
C THR A 457 -16.88 9.10 -12.22
N GLY A 458 -16.58 7.80 -12.09
CA GLY A 458 -17.51 6.71 -12.37
C GLY A 458 -18.76 6.75 -11.48
N VAL A 459 -18.59 6.89 -10.16
CA VAL A 459 -19.71 7.01 -9.21
C VAL A 459 -20.51 8.29 -9.45
N ALA A 460 -19.85 9.42 -9.73
CA ALA A 460 -20.53 10.66 -10.10
C ALA A 460 -21.37 10.49 -11.39
N GLN A 461 -20.82 9.83 -12.41
CA GLN A 461 -21.47 9.56 -13.70
C GLN A 461 -22.67 8.61 -13.58
N LEU A 462 -22.59 7.60 -12.69
CA LEU A 462 -23.71 6.69 -12.38
C LEU A 462 -24.87 7.39 -11.66
N ARG A 463 -24.58 8.48 -10.93
CA ARG A 463 -25.58 9.28 -10.21
C ARG A 463 -26.21 10.37 -11.08
N ASP A 464 -25.40 11.20 -11.74
CA ASP A 464 -25.83 12.20 -12.72
C ASP A 464 -24.73 12.36 -13.78
N ALA A 465 -25.08 12.19 -15.06
CA ALA A 465 -24.15 12.39 -16.17
C ALA A 465 -23.57 13.82 -16.21
N GLY A 466 -24.33 14.83 -15.76
CA GLY A 466 -23.83 16.19 -15.62
C GLY A 466 -22.82 16.36 -14.48
N LEU A 467 -22.95 15.58 -13.41
CA LEU A 467 -22.05 15.55 -12.27
C LEU A 467 -20.77 14.79 -12.61
N GLY A 468 -20.88 13.64 -13.29
CA GLY A 468 -19.73 12.89 -13.80
C GLY A 468 -18.82 13.75 -14.68
N ALA A 469 -19.41 14.45 -15.66
CA ALA A 469 -18.69 15.42 -16.50
C ALA A 469 -18.05 16.56 -15.68
N TRP A 470 -18.79 17.16 -14.75
CA TRP A 470 -18.27 18.26 -13.92
C TRP A 470 -17.13 17.82 -12.99
N VAL A 471 -17.22 16.63 -12.38
CA VAL A 471 -16.15 16.04 -11.56
C VAL A 471 -14.92 15.76 -12.41
N ALA A 472 -15.09 15.20 -13.62
CA ALA A 472 -13.99 14.92 -14.54
C ALA A 472 -13.25 16.18 -15.04
N GLU A 473 -13.92 17.34 -15.08
CA GLU A 473 -13.38 18.62 -15.53
C GLU A 473 -12.83 19.50 -14.38
N SER A 474 -13.52 19.52 -13.23
CA SER A 474 -13.28 20.52 -12.17
C SER A 474 -12.59 19.98 -10.90
N VAL A 475 -12.66 18.69 -10.62
CA VAL A 475 -12.04 18.09 -9.42
C VAL A 475 -10.64 17.58 -9.78
N THR A 476 -9.63 17.96 -8.99
CA THR A 476 -8.26 17.46 -9.20
C THR A 476 -7.97 16.26 -8.30
N PHE A 477 -7.14 15.36 -8.83
CA PHE A 477 -6.78 14.09 -8.22
C PHE A 477 -5.26 13.87 -8.34
N PRO A 478 -4.42 14.61 -7.58
CA PRO A 478 -2.97 14.46 -7.67
C PRO A 478 -2.53 13.07 -7.23
N ASN A 479 -1.62 12.45 -7.98
CA ASN A 479 -0.92 11.25 -7.53
C ASN A 479 0.05 11.59 -6.40
N SER A 480 0.35 10.63 -5.53
CA SER A 480 1.37 10.78 -4.49
C SER A 480 2.11 9.49 -4.16
N MET A 481 3.43 9.58 -4.00
CA MET A 481 4.25 8.53 -3.41
C MET A 481 4.42 8.82 -1.92
N VAL A 482 3.96 7.89 -1.09
CA VAL A 482 3.98 8.00 0.38
C VAL A 482 4.81 6.87 0.99
N ASP A 483 5.66 7.19 1.96
CA ASP A 483 6.49 6.19 2.63
C ASP A 483 6.75 6.53 4.10
N ARG A 484 6.34 5.62 5.00
CA ARG A 484 6.67 5.56 6.42
C ARG A 484 6.21 4.22 7.03
N ILE A 485 7.13 3.37 7.46
CA ILE A 485 6.84 2.13 8.18
C ILE A 485 6.14 2.50 9.49
N THR A 486 4.85 2.14 9.56
CA THR A 486 3.94 2.46 10.66
C THR A 486 3.24 1.18 11.12
N PRO A 487 3.81 0.45 12.09
CA PRO A 487 3.17 -0.74 12.65
C PRO A 487 1.82 -0.46 13.31
N ALA A 488 0.99 -1.49 13.46
CA ALA A 488 -0.23 -1.39 14.26
C ALA A 488 0.15 -1.24 15.75
N THR A 489 -0.46 -0.27 16.44
CA THR A 489 -0.24 0.00 17.86
C THR A 489 -0.54 -1.23 18.72
N ALA A 490 0.45 -1.73 19.45
CA ALA A 490 0.27 -2.77 20.46
C ALA A 490 -0.01 -2.15 21.85
N ASP A 491 -0.65 -2.90 22.75
CA ASP A 491 -0.81 -2.43 24.13
C ASP A 491 0.54 -2.21 24.84
N THR A 492 1.58 -2.95 24.45
CA THR A 492 2.97 -2.72 24.91
C THR A 492 3.53 -1.36 24.53
N ASP A 493 3.05 -0.73 23.45
CA ASP A 493 3.46 0.63 23.08
C ASP A 493 2.82 1.67 24.00
N ARG A 494 1.58 1.41 24.43
CA ARG A 494 0.81 2.22 25.38
C ARG A 494 1.37 2.11 26.79
N GLU A 495 1.74 0.89 27.18
CA GLU A 495 2.49 0.61 28.41
C GLU A 495 3.85 1.33 28.40
N ALA A 496 4.62 1.23 27.32
CA ALA A 496 5.92 1.89 27.21
C ALA A 496 5.85 3.43 27.26
N LEU A 497 4.81 4.04 26.67
CA LEU A 497 4.58 5.49 26.77
C LEU A 497 4.30 5.91 28.22
N ALA A 498 3.38 5.21 28.89
CA ALA A 498 3.00 5.50 30.28
C ALA A 498 4.15 5.23 31.28
N GLU A 499 4.95 4.19 31.07
CA GLU A 499 6.08 3.85 31.95
C GLU A 499 7.29 4.78 31.79
N ARG A 500 7.55 5.30 30.58
CA ARG A 500 8.77 6.10 30.30
C ARG A 500 8.57 7.61 30.31
N PHE A 501 7.36 8.09 30.02
CA PHE A 501 7.05 9.52 29.84
C PHE A 501 5.89 10.01 30.74
N GLU A 502 5.42 9.16 31.67
CA GLU A 502 4.27 9.41 32.55
C GLU A 502 2.99 9.89 31.81
N LEU A 503 2.86 9.53 30.53
CA LEU A 503 1.81 9.95 29.61
C LEU A 503 0.95 8.76 29.18
N ARG A 504 -0.37 8.87 29.36
CA ARG A 504 -1.37 7.93 28.85
C ARG A 504 -2.01 8.43 27.58
N ASP A 505 -2.09 7.52 26.62
CA ASP A 505 -2.79 7.69 25.36
C ASP A 505 -3.67 6.45 25.10
N GLY A 506 -4.94 6.69 24.79
CA GLY A 506 -5.92 5.70 24.41
C GLY A 506 -5.50 4.94 23.13
N TRP A 507 -4.83 5.62 22.20
CA TRP A 507 -4.38 5.05 20.93
C TRP A 507 -3.22 5.84 20.28
N PRO A 508 -1.99 5.79 20.85
CA PRO A 508 -0.81 6.39 20.23
C PRO A 508 -0.51 5.69 18.89
N VAL A 509 0.32 6.32 18.05
CA VAL A 509 0.82 5.73 16.81
C VAL A 509 2.34 5.58 16.88
N VAL A 510 2.85 4.43 16.45
CA VAL A 510 4.27 4.11 16.43
C VAL A 510 4.77 4.02 14.99
N CYS A 511 5.95 4.57 14.72
CA CYS A 511 6.53 4.57 13.38
C CYS A 511 8.06 4.64 13.41
N GLU A 512 8.67 4.41 12.25
CA GLU A 512 10.10 4.70 12.05
C GLU A 512 10.37 6.22 12.01
N PRO A 513 11.62 6.66 12.27
CA PRO A 513 12.00 8.07 12.19
C PRO A 513 11.90 8.62 10.76
N PHE A 514 12.24 7.83 9.75
CA PHE A 514 12.12 8.20 8.33
C PHE A 514 10.67 8.51 7.94
N THR A 515 10.50 9.46 7.04
CA THR A 515 9.25 9.70 6.32
C THR A 515 9.56 10.35 4.98
N GLN A 516 8.79 10.01 3.95
CA GLN A 516 8.85 10.68 2.65
C GLN A 516 7.43 10.87 2.11
N TRP A 517 7.22 12.00 1.43
CA TRP A 517 6.02 12.28 0.67
C TRP A 517 6.42 13.03 -0.59
N VAL A 518 6.09 12.47 -1.75
CA VAL A 518 6.19 13.12 -3.05
C VAL A 518 4.78 13.27 -3.61
N LEU A 519 4.45 14.43 -4.15
CA LEU A 519 3.06 14.83 -4.40
C LEU A 519 2.98 15.70 -5.66
N GLU A 520 2.06 15.40 -6.57
CA GLU A 520 1.81 16.25 -7.73
C GLU A 520 1.18 17.58 -7.30
N ASP A 521 1.69 18.72 -7.78
CA ASP A 521 1.18 20.05 -7.40
C ASP A 521 -0.08 20.45 -8.19
N HIS A 522 -1.15 19.66 -8.05
CA HIS A 522 -2.37 19.78 -8.83
C HIS A 522 -3.62 19.88 -7.94
N PHE A 523 -3.91 21.09 -7.45
CA PHE A 523 -4.94 21.35 -6.43
C PHE A 523 -6.03 22.33 -6.89
N ALA A 524 -7.28 21.86 -6.98
CA ALA A 524 -8.44 22.60 -7.48
C ALA A 524 -8.80 23.87 -6.67
N ALA A 525 -8.39 23.92 -5.41
CA ALA A 525 -8.76 24.98 -4.46
C ALA A 525 -7.59 25.39 -3.54
N GLY A 526 -6.35 25.23 -4.03
CA GLY A 526 -5.13 25.44 -3.25
C GLY A 526 -4.83 24.30 -2.27
N ARG A 527 -3.69 24.41 -1.58
CA ARG A 527 -3.13 23.42 -0.64
C ARG A 527 -2.38 24.08 0.51
N PRO A 528 -2.05 23.34 1.59
CA PRO A 528 -1.01 23.74 2.52
C PRO A 528 0.35 23.91 1.83
N GLU A 529 1.22 24.73 2.42
CA GLU A 529 2.63 24.87 2.03
C GLU A 529 3.48 23.65 2.49
N PHE A 530 3.10 22.46 2.03
CA PHE A 530 3.72 21.18 2.39
C PHE A 530 5.25 21.13 2.12
N GLU A 531 5.76 21.88 1.15
CA GLU A 531 7.19 21.99 0.85
C GLU A 531 8.00 22.58 2.02
N ARG A 532 7.39 23.44 2.86
CA ARG A 532 8.04 24.01 4.05
C ARG A 532 8.37 22.98 5.13
N VAL A 533 7.77 21.79 5.06
CA VAL A 533 7.92 20.69 6.02
C VAL A 533 8.46 19.40 5.36
N GLY A 534 9.10 19.52 4.20
CA GLY A 534 9.86 18.45 3.57
C GLY A 534 9.11 17.55 2.60
N VAL A 535 7.86 17.90 2.24
CA VAL A 535 7.14 17.22 1.14
C VAL A 535 7.70 17.68 -0.20
N GLN A 536 7.89 16.73 -1.12
CA GLN A 536 8.44 17.00 -2.45
C GLN A 536 7.31 17.24 -3.45
N LEU A 537 7.05 18.50 -3.78
CA LEU A 537 6.08 18.89 -4.81
C LEU A 537 6.72 18.75 -6.20
N VAL A 538 6.04 18.07 -7.13
CA VAL A 538 6.60 17.67 -8.45
C VAL A 538 5.55 17.72 -9.57
N ASP A 539 6.02 17.63 -10.83
CA ASP A 539 5.17 17.51 -12.02
C ASP A 539 4.78 16.07 -12.41
N ASP A 540 5.62 15.07 -12.06
CA ASP A 540 5.42 13.63 -12.34
C ASP A 540 5.88 12.82 -11.11
N VAL A 541 4.95 12.10 -10.46
CA VAL A 541 5.21 11.25 -9.29
C VAL A 541 5.74 9.85 -9.67
N VAL A 542 5.52 9.37 -10.89
CA VAL A 542 5.81 7.99 -11.32
C VAL A 542 7.30 7.59 -11.22
N PRO A 543 8.33 8.46 -11.39
CA PRO A 543 9.73 8.09 -11.14
C PRO A 543 9.96 7.67 -9.69
N TYR A 544 9.32 8.36 -8.75
CA TYR A 544 9.44 8.12 -7.31
C TYR A 544 8.64 6.88 -6.88
N GLU A 545 7.46 6.65 -7.49
CA GLU A 545 6.74 5.38 -7.33
C GLU A 545 7.61 4.20 -7.79
N PHE A 546 8.15 4.23 -9.01
CA PHE A 546 8.98 3.13 -9.50
C PHE A 546 10.25 2.93 -8.67
N MET A 547 10.89 4.01 -8.21
CA MET A 547 12.00 3.94 -7.25
C MET A 547 11.59 3.19 -5.98
N LYS A 548 10.47 3.58 -5.35
CA LYS A 548 10.00 2.99 -4.11
C LYS A 548 9.49 1.55 -4.30
N LEU A 549 8.79 1.24 -5.38
CA LEU A 549 8.33 -0.11 -5.70
C LEU A 549 9.51 -1.08 -5.95
N ARG A 550 10.54 -0.65 -6.68
CA ARG A 550 11.65 -1.53 -7.12
C ARG A 550 12.81 -1.58 -6.13
N LEU A 551 13.09 -0.52 -5.37
CA LEU A 551 14.16 -0.52 -4.35
C LEU A 551 13.64 -0.86 -2.95
N LEU A 552 12.44 -0.44 -2.56
CA LEU A 552 11.88 -0.75 -1.23
C LEU A 552 10.97 -1.98 -1.27
N ASN A 553 9.86 -1.94 -2.02
CA ASN A 553 8.85 -3.00 -1.95
C ASN A 553 9.38 -4.36 -2.49
N ALA A 554 10.18 -4.37 -3.56
CA ALA A 554 10.78 -5.60 -4.08
C ALA A 554 11.90 -6.15 -3.17
N THR A 555 12.70 -5.28 -2.55
CA THR A 555 13.73 -5.69 -1.57
C THR A 555 13.10 -6.26 -0.29
N HIS A 556 11.91 -5.80 0.12
CA HIS A 556 11.11 -6.50 1.12
C HIS A 556 10.77 -7.94 0.70
N GLN A 557 10.45 -8.21 -0.58
CA GLN A 557 10.22 -9.59 -1.03
C GLN A 557 11.51 -10.44 -0.95
N ALA A 558 12.67 -9.83 -1.21
CA ALA A 558 13.97 -10.48 -1.05
C ALA A 558 14.31 -10.83 0.40
N LEU A 559 14.08 -9.91 1.34
CA LEU A 559 14.15 -10.13 2.79
C LEU A 559 13.20 -11.25 3.26
N GLY A 560 11.98 -11.23 2.73
CA GLY A 560 10.83 -11.97 3.24
C GLY A 560 10.93 -13.49 3.15
N TYR A 561 11.10 -14.05 1.95
CA TYR A 561 11.08 -15.51 1.76
C TYR A 561 12.40 -16.16 2.18
N LEU A 562 13.52 -15.60 1.70
CA LEU A 562 14.87 -16.14 1.93
C LEU A 562 15.26 -16.03 3.42
N GLY A 563 14.94 -14.91 4.07
CA GLY A 563 15.16 -14.73 5.51
C GLY A 563 14.33 -15.69 6.37
N TYR A 564 13.06 -15.95 6.00
CA TYR A 564 12.21 -16.86 6.77
C TYR A 564 12.73 -18.31 6.71
N LEU A 565 13.17 -18.75 5.52
CA LEU A 565 13.76 -20.06 5.28
C LEU A 565 15.08 -20.25 6.04
N ALA A 566 15.95 -19.23 6.02
CA ALA A 566 17.18 -19.18 6.83
C ALA A 566 16.93 -19.16 8.36
N GLY A 567 15.67 -18.98 8.80
CA GLY A 567 15.24 -19.17 10.18
C GLY A 567 14.94 -17.88 10.94
N HIS A 568 15.20 -16.70 10.35
CA HIS A 568 14.82 -15.39 10.89
C HIS A 568 13.29 -15.25 10.92
N ARG A 569 12.77 -14.27 11.69
CA ARG A 569 11.35 -13.99 11.84
C ARG A 569 10.99 -12.50 11.74
N TYR A 570 11.96 -11.60 11.90
CA TYR A 570 11.80 -10.16 11.71
C TYR A 570 12.69 -9.60 10.59
N VAL A 571 12.26 -8.51 9.96
CA VAL A 571 12.99 -7.81 8.88
C VAL A 571 14.40 -7.39 9.32
N HIS A 572 14.51 -6.83 10.53
CA HIS A 572 15.79 -6.38 11.07
C HIS A 572 16.78 -7.52 11.34
N GLU A 573 16.31 -8.72 11.70
CA GLU A 573 17.21 -9.87 11.90
C GLU A 573 17.88 -10.30 10.58
N VAL A 574 17.21 -10.08 9.44
CA VAL A 574 17.73 -10.39 8.11
C VAL A 574 18.62 -9.24 7.61
N ALA A 575 18.18 -7.99 7.76
CA ALA A 575 18.94 -6.82 7.33
C ALA A 575 20.20 -6.56 8.17
N GLN A 576 20.28 -7.08 9.39
CA GLN A 576 21.48 -7.05 10.24
C GLN A 576 22.46 -8.19 9.93
N ASP A 577 22.10 -9.22 9.15
CA ASP A 577 23.06 -10.23 8.68
C ASP A 577 23.87 -9.64 7.50
N PRO A 578 25.22 -9.55 7.61
CA PRO A 578 26.04 -8.93 6.57
C PRO A 578 25.94 -9.59 5.20
N THR A 579 25.60 -10.88 5.16
CA THR A 579 25.45 -11.69 3.93
C THR A 579 24.19 -11.29 3.19
N PHE A 580 23.08 -11.15 3.92
CA PHE A 580 21.82 -10.65 3.37
C PHE A 580 21.93 -9.17 3.02
N ALA A 581 22.52 -8.33 3.88
CA ALA A 581 22.73 -6.91 3.58
C ALA A 581 23.51 -6.69 2.27
N ALA A 582 24.55 -7.51 2.01
CA ALA A 582 25.26 -7.51 0.74
C ALA A 582 24.37 -7.94 -0.44
N PHE A 583 23.70 -9.09 -0.37
CA PHE A 583 22.78 -9.56 -1.41
C PHE A 583 21.66 -8.57 -1.75
N LEU A 584 21.09 -7.91 -0.73
CA LEU A 584 20.05 -6.89 -0.89
C LEU A 584 20.62 -5.63 -1.56
N ARG A 585 21.83 -5.18 -1.15
CA ARG A 585 22.53 -4.09 -1.82
C ARG A 585 22.80 -4.43 -3.29
N SER A 586 23.36 -5.59 -3.59
CA SER A 586 23.72 -5.99 -4.94
C SER A 586 22.49 -6.29 -5.82
N TYR A 587 21.34 -6.67 -5.25
CA TYR A 587 20.05 -6.64 -5.97
C TYR A 587 19.65 -5.20 -6.32
N MET A 588 19.69 -4.29 -5.35
CA MET A 588 19.35 -2.89 -5.57
C MET A 588 20.27 -2.20 -6.59
N ASP A 589 21.57 -2.51 -6.58
CA ASP A 589 22.59 -1.95 -7.48
C ASP A 589 22.55 -2.55 -8.89
N ASP A 590 22.64 -3.88 -9.03
CA ASP A 590 22.83 -4.54 -10.34
C ASP A 590 21.50 -4.85 -11.07
N GLU A 591 20.40 -5.03 -10.34
CA GLU A 591 19.13 -5.49 -10.90
C GLU A 591 18.02 -4.44 -10.85
N ALA A 592 17.82 -3.74 -9.73
CA ALA A 592 16.76 -2.73 -9.62
C ALA A 592 17.15 -1.35 -10.19
N THR A 593 18.28 -0.76 -9.77
CA THR A 593 18.71 0.59 -10.19
C THR A 593 18.76 0.78 -11.72
N PRO A 594 19.28 -0.16 -12.54
CA PRO A 594 19.37 0.02 -13.99
C PRO A 594 18.02 0.13 -14.72
N THR A 595 16.92 -0.25 -14.04
CA THR A 595 15.56 -0.19 -14.57
C THR A 595 14.84 1.13 -14.21
N LEU A 596 15.47 2.01 -13.44
CA LEU A 596 14.85 3.27 -13.02
C LEU A 596 15.02 4.38 -14.07
N ARG A 597 13.92 5.12 -14.33
CA ARG A 597 14.00 6.47 -14.92
C ARG A 597 14.76 7.39 -13.95
N PRO A 598 15.44 8.46 -14.42
CA PRO A 598 16.01 9.47 -13.53
C PRO A 598 14.96 10.01 -12.55
N VAL A 599 15.31 10.06 -11.27
CA VAL A 599 14.44 10.54 -10.18
C VAL A 599 14.95 11.91 -9.73
N PRO A 600 14.26 13.03 -10.05
CA PRO A 600 14.78 14.36 -9.73
C PRO A 600 15.01 14.57 -8.24
N GLY A 601 16.13 15.20 -7.88
CA GLY A 601 16.46 15.55 -6.49
C GLY A 601 16.79 14.37 -5.56
N ILE A 602 16.78 13.11 -6.02
CA ILE A 602 17.15 11.95 -5.21
C ILE A 602 18.54 11.44 -5.60
N ASP A 603 19.41 11.29 -4.60
CA ASP A 603 20.59 10.43 -4.70
C ASP A 603 20.17 8.98 -4.43
N LEU A 604 20.25 8.14 -5.47
CA LEU A 604 19.81 6.74 -5.39
C LEU A 604 20.74 5.88 -4.53
N ASP A 605 22.03 6.20 -4.43
CA ASP A 605 22.96 5.44 -3.57
C ASP A 605 22.70 5.77 -2.09
N ALA A 606 22.53 7.05 -1.76
CA ALA A 606 22.13 7.46 -0.41
C ALA A 606 20.73 6.92 -0.03
N TYR A 607 19.80 6.83 -1.00
CA TYR A 607 18.49 6.21 -0.77
C TYR A 607 18.61 4.70 -0.49
N LYS A 608 19.44 3.96 -1.24
CA LYS A 608 19.70 2.53 -0.98
C LYS A 608 20.39 2.27 0.36
N ASP A 609 21.33 3.13 0.77
CA ASP A 609 21.93 3.10 2.11
C ASP A 609 20.86 3.31 3.18
N THR A 610 20.03 4.34 3.02
CA THR A 610 18.89 4.65 3.91
C THR A 610 17.90 3.48 4.01
N LEU A 611 17.62 2.75 2.93
CA LEU A 611 16.76 1.57 2.96
C LEU A 611 17.34 0.45 3.82
N LEU A 612 18.64 0.17 3.72
CA LEU A 612 19.30 -0.86 4.53
C LEU A 612 19.30 -0.47 6.02
N GLU A 613 19.56 0.80 6.35
CA GLU A 613 19.46 1.31 7.72
C GLU A 613 18.04 1.20 8.29
N ARG A 614 17.01 1.54 7.50
CA ARG A 614 15.59 1.40 7.86
C ARG A 614 15.20 -0.06 8.09
N PHE A 615 15.57 -0.96 7.18
CA PHE A 615 15.29 -2.39 7.34
C PHE A 615 15.99 -2.98 8.57
N ALA A 616 17.20 -2.51 8.90
CA ALA A 616 17.96 -2.93 10.07
C ALA A 616 17.45 -2.38 11.41
N ASN A 617 16.46 -1.47 11.42
CA ASN A 617 15.92 -0.88 12.65
C ASN A 617 15.06 -1.91 13.45
N PRO A 618 15.49 -2.34 14.67
CA PRO A 618 14.72 -3.28 15.48
C PRO A 618 13.40 -2.70 16.01
N GLY A 619 13.31 -1.37 16.15
CA GLY A 619 12.14 -0.66 16.66
C GLY A 619 10.88 -0.86 15.82
N GLY A 620 11.02 -1.04 14.49
CA GLY A 620 9.89 -1.37 13.62
C GLY A 620 9.26 -2.74 13.93
N ALA A 621 10.03 -3.67 14.52
CA ALA A 621 9.60 -5.02 14.89
C ALA A 621 8.82 -5.79 13.80
N ASP A 622 9.08 -5.47 12.53
CA ASP A 622 8.29 -5.98 11.41
C ASP A 622 8.56 -7.46 11.13
N THR A 623 7.52 -8.24 10.91
CA THR A 623 7.61 -9.70 10.77
C THR A 623 7.69 -10.13 9.32
N LEU A 624 8.51 -11.14 9.04
CA LEU A 624 8.63 -11.70 7.69
C LEU A 624 7.29 -12.25 7.17
N MET A 625 6.42 -12.77 8.05
CA MET A 625 5.05 -13.16 7.68
C MET A 625 4.19 -12.00 7.17
N ARG A 626 4.33 -10.78 7.71
CA ARG A 626 3.56 -9.61 7.26
C ARG A 626 4.01 -9.10 5.90
N ILE A 627 5.31 -9.13 5.61
CA ILE A 627 5.84 -8.75 4.29
C ILE A 627 5.69 -9.85 3.22
N ASN A 628 5.54 -11.11 3.62
CA ASN A 628 5.21 -12.23 2.72
C ASN A 628 3.70 -12.35 2.40
N TYR A 629 2.80 -11.73 3.18
CA TYR A 629 1.36 -11.73 2.92
C TYR A 629 1.03 -11.25 1.49
N GLY A 630 0.17 -11.96 0.76
CA GLY A 630 -0.20 -11.62 -0.62
C GLY A 630 0.97 -11.71 -1.60
N SER A 631 1.82 -12.73 -1.43
CA SER A 631 3.02 -12.99 -2.23
C SER A 631 2.77 -12.90 -3.75
N SER A 632 1.66 -13.47 -4.24
CA SER A 632 1.33 -13.53 -5.66
C SER A 632 1.18 -12.15 -6.29
N ASP A 633 0.56 -11.22 -5.54
CA ASP A 633 0.32 -9.86 -6.01
C ASP A 633 1.59 -9.02 -5.85
N ARG A 634 2.28 -9.15 -4.72
CA ARG A 634 3.53 -8.41 -4.42
C ARG A 634 4.67 -8.76 -5.37
N ILE A 635 4.88 -10.03 -5.70
CA ILE A 635 5.89 -10.44 -6.68
C ILE A 635 5.54 -9.89 -8.07
N SER A 636 4.26 -9.99 -8.48
CA SER A 636 3.78 -9.52 -9.78
C SER A 636 3.95 -8.01 -9.99
N ILE A 637 3.66 -7.21 -8.96
CA ILE A 637 3.70 -5.75 -9.04
C ILE A 637 5.12 -5.18 -8.79
N PHE A 638 5.89 -5.75 -7.85
CA PHE A 638 7.15 -5.15 -7.41
C PHE A 638 8.38 -5.72 -8.13
N LEU A 639 8.43 -7.04 -8.34
CA LEU A 639 9.65 -7.73 -8.75
C LEU A 639 9.66 -8.12 -10.23
N LEU A 640 8.55 -8.64 -10.76
CA LEU A 640 8.49 -9.08 -12.16
C LEU A 640 8.69 -7.96 -13.20
N PRO A 641 8.34 -6.67 -12.97
CA PRO A 641 8.72 -5.58 -13.87
C PRO A 641 10.24 -5.39 -13.98
N VAL A 642 10.97 -5.53 -12.87
CA VAL A 642 12.45 -5.47 -12.85
C VAL A 642 13.03 -6.60 -13.71
N VAL A 643 12.50 -7.82 -13.58
CA VAL A 643 12.89 -8.97 -14.41
C VAL A 643 12.65 -8.67 -15.90
N ARG A 644 11.49 -8.11 -16.27
CA ARG A 644 11.15 -7.78 -17.67
C ARG A 644 12.13 -6.80 -18.28
N GLU A 645 12.42 -5.71 -17.58
CA GLU A 645 13.30 -4.67 -18.10
C GLU A 645 14.76 -5.14 -18.17
N GLN A 646 15.24 -5.91 -17.18
CA GLN A 646 16.55 -6.55 -17.24
C GLN A 646 16.66 -7.59 -18.36
N LEU A 647 15.61 -8.40 -18.60
CA LEU A 647 15.60 -9.33 -19.73
C LEU A 647 15.71 -8.58 -21.06
N ALA A 648 14.91 -7.53 -21.25
CA ALA A 648 14.90 -6.70 -22.46
C ALA A 648 16.21 -5.92 -22.68
N ALA A 649 16.85 -5.44 -21.61
CA ALA A 649 18.14 -4.75 -21.66
C ALA A 649 19.36 -5.71 -21.76
N GLY A 650 19.16 -7.02 -21.59
CA GLY A 650 20.25 -8.01 -21.52
C GLY A 650 20.97 -8.09 -20.16
N GLY A 651 20.49 -7.36 -19.15
CA GLY A 651 21.03 -7.31 -17.79
C GLY A 651 20.81 -8.58 -16.95
N PRO A 652 21.40 -8.65 -15.74
CA PRO A 652 21.22 -9.76 -14.80
C PRO A 652 19.81 -9.87 -14.22
N VAL A 653 19.40 -11.11 -13.92
CA VAL A 653 18.12 -11.47 -13.28
C VAL A 653 18.28 -12.55 -12.22
N ALA A 654 19.53 -12.80 -11.78
CA ALA A 654 19.87 -13.94 -10.92
C ALA A 654 19.34 -13.76 -9.50
N ARG A 655 19.40 -12.54 -8.96
CA ARG A 655 18.92 -12.23 -7.61
C ARG A 655 17.40 -12.21 -7.59
N ALA A 656 16.74 -11.54 -8.54
CA ALA A 656 15.29 -11.56 -8.70
C ALA A 656 14.74 -12.98 -8.91
N ALA A 657 15.40 -13.81 -9.73
CA ALA A 657 15.03 -15.22 -9.88
C ALA A 657 15.23 -16.03 -8.59
N ALA A 658 16.25 -15.72 -7.79
CA ALA A 658 16.45 -16.33 -6.48
C ALA A 658 15.40 -15.91 -5.43
N VAL A 659 14.86 -14.69 -5.51
CA VAL A 659 13.70 -14.27 -4.69
C VAL A 659 12.45 -15.06 -5.08
N VAL A 660 12.18 -15.26 -6.38
CA VAL A 660 11.05 -16.08 -6.86
C VAL A 660 11.24 -17.56 -6.51
N ALA A 661 12.48 -18.08 -6.57
CA ALA A 661 12.80 -19.43 -6.09
C ALA A 661 12.64 -19.55 -4.56
N GLY A 662 12.98 -18.50 -3.81
CA GLY A 662 12.71 -18.38 -2.38
C GLY A 662 11.23 -18.43 -2.06
N TRP A 663 10.39 -17.72 -2.84
CA TRP A 663 8.94 -17.80 -2.72
C TRP A 663 8.40 -19.20 -3.06
N CYS A 664 8.87 -19.83 -4.14
CA CYS A 664 8.53 -21.23 -4.46
C CYS A 664 8.86 -22.17 -3.29
N ARG A 665 10.09 -22.11 -2.78
CA ARG A 665 10.54 -22.93 -1.64
C ARG A 665 9.73 -22.66 -0.37
N TYR A 666 9.32 -21.41 -0.12
CA TYR A 666 8.43 -21.03 0.99
C TYR A 666 6.99 -21.56 0.80
N ALA A 667 6.48 -21.55 -0.44
CA ALA A 667 5.16 -22.03 -0.82
C ALA A 667 5.02 -23.56 -0.74
N GLU A 668 6.12 -24.34 -0.65
CA GLU A 668 6.05 -25.77 -0.28
C GLU A 668 5.36 -25.99 1.08
N GLY A 669 5.35 -24.97 1.96
CA GLY A 669 4.63 -24.97 3.24
C GLY A 669 5.45 -25.41 4.46
N THR A 670 6.76 -25.62 4.32
CA THR A 670 7.64 -26.11 5.41
C THR A 670 9.02 -25.43 5.36
N ASP A 671 9.50 -24.86 6.47
CA ASP A 671 10.82 -24.21 6.54
C ASP A 671 12.00 -25.20 6.60
N GLU A 672 13.23 -24.69 6.56
CA GLU A 672 14.45 -25.51 6.56
C GLU A 672 14.69 -26.24 7.90
N GLN A 673 13.92 -25.91 8.93
CA GLN A 673 13.94 -26.56 10.24
C GLN A 673 12.74 -27.51 10.44
N GLY A 674 11.98 -27.79 9.35
CA GLY A 674 10.86 -28.73 9.35
C GLY A 674 9.56 -28.20 9.96
N ARG A 675 9.44 -26.87 10.15
CA ARG A 675 8.26 -26.23 10.75
C ARG A 675 7.29 -25.78 9.67
N GLU A 676 5.99 -25.93 9.92
CA GLU A 676 4.93 -25.49 9.02
C GLU A 676 4.96 -23.97 8.78
N ILE A 677 4.74 -23.56 7.54
CA ILE A 677 4.65 -22.16 7.09
C ILE A 677 3.20 -21.85 6.69
N PRO A 678 2.46 -21.06 7.48
CA PRO A 678 1.11 -20.62 7.12
C PRO A 678 1.12 -19.75 5.86
N GLN A 679 0.54 -20.27 4.77
CA GLN A 679 0.40 -19.52 3.52
C GLN A 679 -0.75 -18.52 3.66
N GLN A 680 -0.46 -17.24 3.43
CA GLN A 680 -1.41 -16.13 3.57
C GLN A 680 -1.48 -15.37 2.24
N ASP A 681 -2.15 -15.99 1.27
CA ASP A 681 -2.16 -15.58 -0.13
C ASP A 681 -3.50 -15.97 -0.77
N ARG A 682 -4.02 -15.16 -1.71
CA ARG A 682 -5.29 -15.44 -2.39
C ARG A 682 -5.22 -16.64 -3.36
N LEU A 683 -4.02 -17.02 -3.79
CA LEU A 683 -3.71 -18.20 -4.60
C LEU A 683 -2.97 -19.28 -3.79
N ALA A 684 -3.04 -19.23 -2.45
CA ALA A 684 -2.25 -20.11 -1.57
C ALA A 684 -2.32 -21.60 -1.95
N GLU A 685 -3.52 -22.14 -2.20
CA GLU A 685 -3.70 -23.56 -2.55
C GLU A 685 -3.04 -23.91 -3.90
N GLU A 686 -3.25 -23.08 -4.92
CA GLU A 686 -2.72 -23.28 -6.27
C GLU A 686 -1.19 -23.14 -6.31
N MET A 687 -0.65 -22.06 -5.74
CA MET A 687 0.81 -21.85 -5.68
C MET A 687 1.51 -22.91 -4.81
N THR A 688 0.87 -23.40 -3.74
CA THR A 688 1.39 -24.53 -2.93
C THR A 688 1.44 -25.83 -3.73
N ALA A 689 0.39 -26.12 -4.51
CA ALA A 689 0.34 -27.32 -5.36
C ALA A 689 1.43 -27.28 -6.45
N LEU A 690 1.59 -26.13 -7.12
CA LEU A 690 2.61 -25.95 -8.15
C LEU A 690 4.03 -25.95 -7.59
N ALA A 691 4.26 -25.37 -6.41
CA ALA A 691 5.57 -25.38 -5.74
C ALA A 691 5.99 -26.80 -5.35
N ARG A 692 5.06 -27.61 -4.83
CA ARG A 692 5.33 -29.03 -4.50
C ARG A 692 5.61 -29.88 -5.74
N ALA A 693 4.99 -29.54 -6.88
CA ALA A 693 5.19 -30.26 -8.13
C ALA A 693 6.56 -30.01 -8.80
N GLU A 694 7.27 -28.90 -8.51
CA GLU A 694 8.56 -28.55 -9.14
C GLU A 694 9.63 -29.65 -9.07
N ARG A 695 9.64 -30.48 -8.02
CA ARG A 695 10.61 -31.59 -7.88
C ARG A 695 10.40 -32.70 -8.90
N ASP A 696 9.15 -32.99 -9.22
CA ASP A 696 8.76 -34.07 -10.13
C ASP A 696 8.49 -33.55 -11.56
N THR A 697 8.16 -32.27 -11.70
CA THR A 697 7.84 -31.56 -12.95
C THR A 697 8.45 -30.15 -12.94
N PRO A 698 9.75 -30.01 -13.31
CA PRO A 698 10.42 -28.71 -13.29
C PRO A 698 9.75 -27.67 -14.21
N GLY A 699 9.52 -26.47 -13.66
CA GLY A 699 8.79 -25.37 -14.29
C GLY A 699 7.30 -25.27 -13.91
N SER A 700 6.77 -26.16 -13.07
CA SER A 700 5.38 -26.10 -12.59
C SER A 700 5.00 -24.77 -11.94
N PHE A 701 5.83 -24.21 -11.06
CA PHE A 701 5.55 -22.96 -10.35
C PHE A 701 5.47 -21.78 -11.33
N LEU A 702 6.46 -21.67 -12.22
CA LEU A 702 6.51 -20.62 -13.25
C LEU A 702 5.41 -20.75 -14.33
N SER A 703 4.72 -21.89 -14.41
CA SER A 703 3.63 -22.10 -15.37
C SER A 703 2.37 -21.25 -15.09
N HIS A 704 2.22 -20.71 -13.87
CA HIS A 704 1.05 -19.93 -13.47
C HIS A 704 0.98 -18.58 -14.20
N ARG A 705 0.28 -18.57 -15.34
CA ARG A 705 0.15 -17.40 -16.24
C ARG A 705 -0.50 -16.19 -15.57
N GLY A 706 -1.34 -16.37 -14.55
CA GLY A 706 -1.97 -15.29 -13.79
C GLY A 706 -1.04 -14.53 -12.82
N VAL A 707 0.24 -14.94 -12.72
CA VAL A 707 1.30 -14.26 -11.95
C VAL A 707 2.48 -13.95 -12.88
N PHE A 708 3.02 -14.98 -13.54
CA PHE A 708 4.26 -14.83 -14.33
C PHE A 708 4.01 -14.36 -15.77
N GLY A 709 2.78 -14.46 -16.27
CA GLY A 709 2.48 -14.21 -17.68
C GLY A 709 3.35 -15.07 -18.59
N ASP A 710 4.03 -14.44 -19.53
CA ASP A 710 5.04 -15.00 -20.45
C ASP A 710 6.42 -15.29 -19.81
N LEU A 711 6.80 -14.65 -18.70
CA LEU A 711 8.16 -14.77 -18.09
C LEU A 711 8.52 -16.20 -17.73
N GLY A 712 7.56 -17.02 -17.30
CA GLY A 712 7.78 -18.43 -16.99
C GLY A 712 8.22 -19.29 -18.18
N SER A 713 8.25 -18.72 -19.38
CA SER A 713 8.77 -19.31 -20.61
C SER A 713 10.02 -18.61 -21.17
N ASP A 714 10.57 -17.59 -20.50
CA ASP A 714 11.90 -17.07 -20.80
C ASP A 714 12.98 -17.97 -20.18
N GLU A 715 13.85 -18.53 -21.01
CA GLU A 715 14.84 -19.51 -20.56
C GLU A 715 16.00 -18.92 -19.74
N ARG A 716 16.27 -17.60 -19.84
CA ARG A 716 17.27 -16.94 -18.98
C ARG A 716 16.72 -16.83 -17.56
N PHE A 717 15.47 -16.39 -17.40
CA PHE A 717 14.80 -16.29 -16.11
C PHE A 717 14.48 -17.66 -15.52
N ALA A 718 13.88 -18.57 -16.29
CA ALA A 718 13.56 -19.92 -15.84
C ALA A 718 14.83 -20.74 -15.52
N GLY A 719 15.91 -20.56 -16.28
CA GLY A 719 17.22 -21.15 -15.98
C GLY A 719 17.80 -20.66 -14.65
N ALA A 720 17.78 -19.34 -14.40
CA ALA A 720 18.23 -18.75 -13.14
C ALA A 720 17.37 -19.20 -11.95
N PHE A 721 16.04 -19.25 -12.11
CA PHE A 721 15.11 -19.74 -11.10
C PHE A 721 15.40 -21.19 -10.71
N ARG A 722 15.56 -22.09 -11.69
CA ARG A 722 15.89 -23.51 -11.45
C ARG A 722 17.23 -23.67 -10.73
N ALA A 723 18.25 -22.89 -11.10
CA ALA A 723 19.56 -22.91 -10.44
C ALA A 723 19.48 -22.45 -8.97
N ALA A 724 18.71 -21.40 -8.68
CA ALA A 724 18.49 -20.93 -7.32
C ALA A 724 17.65 -21.91 -6.49
N LEU A 725 16.60 -22.51 -7.07
CA LEU A 725 15.73 -23.47 -6.38
C LEU A 725 16.47 -24.76 -6.01
N GLU A 726 17.31 -25.30 -6.92
CA GLU A 726 18.19 -26.44 -6.63
C GLU A 726 19.21 -26.09 -5.52
N SER A 727 19.74 -24.86 -5.50
CA SER A 727 20.60 -24.40 -4.39
C SER A 727 19.85 -24.32 -3.05
N LEU A 728 18.60 -23.83 -3.05
CA LEU A 728 17.75 -23.78 -1.86
C LEU A 728 17.44 -25.19 -1.32
N TRP A 729 17.20 -26.16 -2.21
CA TRP A 729 16.95 -27.55 -1.82
C TRP A 729 18.20 -28.29 -1.32
N SER A 730 19.37 -28.00 -1.87
CA SER A 730 20.62 -28.72 -1.57
C SER A 730 21.50 -28.07 -0.51
N ARG A 731 21.42 -26.74 -0.32
CA ARG A 731 22.29 -25.95 0.56
C ARG A 731 21.58 -24.93 1.45
N GLY A 732 20.27 -24.73 1.27
CA GLY A 732 19.47 -23.77 2.03
C GLY A 732 19.66 -22.30 1.65
N ALA A 733 18.82 -21.44 2.22
CA ALA A 733 18.73 -20.02 1.89
C ALA A 733 20.01 -19.24 2.20
N ALA A 734 20.60 -19.42 3.38
CA ALA A 734 21.83 -18.70 3.77
C ALA A 734 22.98 -18.96 2.79
N SER A 735 23.20 -20.21 2.37
CA SER A 735 24.22 -20.58 1.38
C SER A 735 23.90 -20.03 -0.02
N THR A 736 22.61 -20.00 -0.40
CA THR A 736 22.17 -19.50 -1.71
C THR A 736 22.29 -17.98 -1.80
N VAL A 737 22.04 -17.27 -0.70
CA VAL A 737 22.25 -15.83 -0.56
C VAL A 737 23.74 -15.49 -0.57
N ALA A 738 24.59 -16.26 0.12
CA ALA A 738 26.04 -16.06 0.15
C ALA A 738 26.72 -16.17 -1.24
N ASP A 739 26.24 -17.06 -2.10
CA ASP A 739 26.72 -17.21 -3.49
C ASP A 739 26.25 -16.08 -4.43
N LEU A 740 25.26 -15.28 -4.00
CA LEU A 740 24.66 -14.18 -4.77
C LEU A 740 24.93 -12.79 -4.19
N ALA A 741 25.66 -12.70 -3.07
CA ALA A 741 25.97 -11.48 -2.35
C ALA A 741 26.81 -10.50 -3.19
#